data_AF-A0A5S3TEF8-F1
#
_entry.id   AF-A0A5S3TEF8-F1
#
_cell.length_a   1.000
_cell.length_b   1.000
_cell.length_c   1.000
_cell.angle_alpha   90.00
_cell.angle_beta   90.00
_cell.angle_gamma   90.00
#
_symmetry.space_group_name_H-M   'P 1'
#
loop_
_entity.id
_entity.type
_entity.pdbx_description
1 polymer ?
#
loop_
_entity_poly.entity_id
_entity_poly.type
_entity_poly.pdbx_seq_one_letter_code
_entity_poly.pdbx_strand_id
1 'polypeptide(L)'
;MQQQVKTRKSNRIPARFKPHSIVLAKQLDVLFNRAYDKENNISADDDTAISMSRLRNACVSLQHTLPLALNKVSTDTATSIQTSGLNALSDFEIWQELEYFCINEINDVKLPSYATRIEEALENLAKFHFYDNAINAPFRLVNGATSIDITKLFELEFHQVKEIRKLLNKYLDYLVLPELSLKDSSIRDNILKTATAIINLCLHDTFKNTERVKLPLLATLQDREFVSSFICNHNFRTFLKFILPDVWGKARVNQFKTEAEVIGYAQSISSKFGNEVDAFLKNQIASASEANTTRVRSSTLSFPRWLNSAGSVASPIIKLLSERGIQGFAENGLQGFKYLYKHYQEETQNNQQFLLLLNAALDLYHFVTGEKIAKESLLPYSLGYYLKESDTTEWQKHEWVYDNAYKFYQNLVEYHKVFTKRIDGESIGIVTLKGYIGSMARALKENASSLTDEQMKLIASHGVHAFVENNCEILKAIREAIQLKSKQGDLSVFVGNQYQSAIDKLLSFYGLDTIKSFPVNTELTAQHQEQLSQNQDKLYSYREVVELAYYIEKGLSETLLTIKDKVTLYAAKVILKTGWNSTPTLELDTDDLFFFNTPLHSSKTPALRLFKRRANYQTQWHKFEIQAEDLEKEGVLYGDVVEPVIFDIKAATKLTSIYRPSIENLSKRIFVFPKVNSIGEVKIQLLTASRFKTTIDRILTELGCDIVFNSQKIRKSGLNYIYRKVAKEFKWYQKAGKHSYETFLRHYLMQDNKDVAMTINRATKTMADYFVRDVTDKVIILQTPPEDGKKVPNGTCINSKDKSAVVAFESQNRKLLDQRDTNEHACADFNACLWCPFYRCVADALHVWKLLSYRDFVVADMENSAATFDSVTEQLENIEQLKNRVNEILTDIAKLNAQAVIDGKELLRTEGIHPHWKNTGLL
;
A
#
# COMPACT_ATOMS: atom_id res chain seq x y z
N MET A 1 77.38 -57.95 -31.62
CA MET A 1 77.80 -56.59 -32.05
C MET A 1 77.11 -55.57 -31.16
N GLN A 2 77.87 -54.58 -30.73
CA GLN A 2 77.68 -53.74 -29.55
C GLN A 2 76.31 -53.04 -29.49
N GLN A 3 75.54 -53.31 -28.43
CA GLN A 3 74.51 -52.39 -27.94
C GLN A 3 75.22 -51.10 -27.56
N GLN A 4 75.02 -50.05 -28.35
CA GLN A 4 75.38 -48.70 -27.95
C GLN A 4 74.57 -48.33 -26.71
N VAL A 5 75.20 -48.47 -25.55
CA VAL A 5 74.86 -47.77 -24.32
C VAL A 5 74.84 -46.28 -24.67
N LYS A 6 73.65 -45.72 -24.89
CA LYS A 6 73.45 -44.27 -24.91
C LYS A 6 73.80 -43.75 -23.52
N THR A 7 75.05 -43.33 -23.35
CA THR A 7 75.54 -42.65 -22.16
C THR A 7 74.64 -41.46 -21.85
N ARG A 8 74.03 -41.54 -20.67
CA ARG A 8 73.19 -40.55 -19.98
C ARG A 8 73.64 -39.11 -20.30
N LYS A 9 72.81 -38.34 -21.00
CA LYS A 9 72.68 -36.93 -20.59
C LYS A 9 72.05 -37.00 -19.22
N SER A 10 72.84 -36.85 -18.15
CA SER A 10 72.30 -36.72 -16.79
C SER A 10 71.09 -35.80 -16.88
N ASN A 11 69.89 -36.25 -16.50
CA ASN A 11 68.76 -35.36 -16.47
C ASN A 11 69.17 -34.20 -15.55
N ARG A 12 69.42 -33.02 -16.12
CA ARG A 12 69.98 -31.87 -15.37
C ARG A 12 69.07 -31.49 -14.20
N ILE A 13 67.79 -31.88 -14.26
CA ILE A 13 66.78 -31.60 -13.24
C ILE A 13 67.06 -32.35 -11.92
N PRO A 14 67.08 -33.70 -11.83
CA PRO A 14 67.48 -34.40 -10.61
C PRO A 14 68.79 -33.92 -9.98
N ALA A 15 69.82 -33.67 -10.79
CA ALA A 15 71.12 -33.20 -10.31
C ALA A 15 71.06 -31.84 -9.60
N ARG A 16 70.08 -30.97 -9.93
CA ARG A 16 69.89 -29.67 -9.28
C ARG A 16 69.35 -29.76 -7.85
N PHE A 17 68.80 -30.91 -7.44
CA PHE A 17 68.32 -31.11 -6.07
C PHE A 17 69.44 -31.54 -5.10
N LYS A 18 70.62 -31.94 -5.59
CA LYS A 18 71.74 -32.40 -4.74
C LYS A 18 72.16 -31.42 -3.63
N PRO A 19 72.20 -30.09 -3.84
CA PRO A 19 72.51 -29.13 -2.77
C PRO A 19 71.48 -29.11 -1.64
N HIS A 20 70.26 -29.57 -1.90
CA HIS A 20 69.14 -29.52 -0.96
C HIS A 20 68.79 -30.89 -0.37
N SER A 21 68.97 -31.97 -1.12
CA SER A 21 68.80 -33.35 -0.64
C SER A 21 69.41 -34.33 -1.63
N ILE A 22 70.48 -35.01 -1.21
CA ILE A 22 71.12 -36.07 -2.01
C ILE A 22 70.14 -37.24 -2.22
N VAL A 23 69.31 -37.53 -1.22
CA VAL A 23 68.32 -38.61 -1.27
C VAL A 23 67.20 -38.28 -2.25
N LEU A 24 66.65 -37.07 -2.21
CA LEU A 24 65.66 -36.61 -3.18
C LEU A 24 66.19 -36.66 -4.61
N ALA A 25 67.43 -36.18 -4.85
CA ALA A 25 68.04 -36.23 -6.16
C ALA A 25 68.12 -37.67 -6.72
N LYS A 26 68.51 -38.64 -5.87
CA LYS A 26 68.55 -40.07 -6.23
C LYS A 26 67.15 -40.64 -6.51
N GLN A 27 66.16 -40.31 -5.68
CA GLN A 27 64.77 -40.75 -5.87
C GLN A 27 64.21 -40.20 -7.18
N LEU A 28 64.43 -38.92 -7.49
CA LEU A 28 64.01 -38.34 -8.76
C LEU A 28 64.70 -39.01 -9.95
N ASP A 29 66.01 -39.32 -9.87
CA ASP A 29 66.69 -40.08 -10.91
C ASP A 29 66.01 -41.45 -11.17
N VAL A 30 65.54 -42.14 -10.13
CA VAL A 30 64.76 -43.39 -10.25
C VAL A 30 63.43 -43.14 -10.97
N LEU A 31 62.67 -42.11 -10.57
CA LEU A 31 61.40 -41.76 -11.21
C LEU A 31 61.57 -41.40 -12.69
N PHE A 32 62.63 -40.66 -13.03
CA PHE A 32 62.94 -40.31 -14.41
C PHE A 32 63.30 -41.54 -15.26
N ASN A 33 64.05 -42.51 -14.71
CA ASN A 33 64.34 -43.76 -15.43
C ASN A 33 63.07 -44.59 -15.66
N ARG A 34 62.18 -44.64 -14.66
CA ARG A 34 60.86 -45.30 -14.79
C ARG A 34 60.00 -44.66 -15.88
N ALA A 35 59.90 -43.33 -15.91
CA ALA A 35 59.04 -42.62 -16.86
C ALA A 35 59.58 -42.56 -18.30
N TYR A 36 60.85 -42.92 -18.55
CA TYR A 36 61.49 -42.78 -19.88
C TYR A 36 61.17 -43.93 -20.83
N ASP A 37 61.02 -45.15 -20.31
CA ASP A 37 60.68 -46.34 -21.09
C ASP A 37 59.40 -46.96 -20.52
N LYS A 38 58.27 -46.33 -20.84
CA LYS A 38 56.95 -46.69 -20.32
C LYS A 38 56.54 -48.11 -20.68
N GLU A 39 57.00 -48.63 -21.82
CA GLU A 39 56.63 -49.98 -22.31
C GLU A 39 57.42 -51.09 -21.61
N ASN A 40 58.66 -50.83 -21.17
CA ASN A 40 59.51 -51.84 -20.52
C ASN A 40 59.67 -51.67 -19.00
N ASN A 41 59.50 -50.47 -18.44
CA ASN A 41 59.81 -50.17 -17.02
C ASN A 41 58.57 -49.91 -16.14
N ILE A 42 57.39 -49.85 -16.72
CA ILE A 42 56.13 -49.58 -16.02
C ILE A 42 55.21 -50.77 -16.31
N SER A 43 54.69 -51.41 -15.26
CA SER A 43 53.71 -52.50 -15.40
C SER A 43 52.47 -51.98 -16.14
N ALA A 44 51.83 -52.81 -16.96
CA ALA A 44 50.57 -52.46 -17.61
C ALA A 44 49.47 -52.06 -16.61
N ASP A 45 49.62 -52.45 -15.34
CA ASP A 45 48.70 -52.19 -14.23
C ASP A 45 49.19 -51.07 -13.26
N ASP A 46 50.28 -50.34 -13.57
CA ASP A 46 50.75 -49.22 -12.73
C ASP A 46 49.96 -47.93 -13.04
N ASP A 47 48.80 -47.81 -12.39
CA ASP A 47 47.91 -46.66 -12.52
C ASP A 47 48.52 -45.33 -12.01
N THR A 48 49.68 -45.36 -11.33
CA THR A 48 50.36 -44.16 -10.79
C THR A 48 51.32 -43.51 -11.80
N ALA A 49 51.52 -44.16 -12.95
CA ALA A 49 52.55 -43.81 -13.91
C ALA A 49 52.29 -42.48 -14.66
N ILE A 50 52.97 -41.40 -14.24
CA ILE A 50 52.91 -40.11 -14.91
C ILE A 50 53.81 -40.05 -16.15
N SER A 51 53.42 -39.25 -17.16
CA SER A 51 54.23 -39.02 -18.37
C SER A 51 55.53 -38.29 -18.03
N MET A 52 56.59 -38.51 -18.83
CA MET A 52 57.87 -37.79 -18.71
C MET A 52 57.71 -36.26 -18.72
N SER A 53 56.78 -35.72 -19.51
CA SER A 53 56.47 -34.28 -19.51
C SER A 53 55.91 -33.82 -18.16
N ARG A 54 54.89 -34.50 -17.63
CA ARG A 54 54.29 -34.21 -16.32
C ARG A 54 55.29 -34.36 -15.16
N LEU A 55 56.17 -35.37 -15.19
CA LEU A 55 57.25 -35.52 -14.21
C LEU A 55 58.23 -34.34 -14.26
N ARG A 56 58.65 -33.92 -15.47
CA ARG A 56 59.50 -32.73 -15.65
C ARG A 56 58.84 -31.48 -15.12
N ASN A 57 57.56 -31.27 -15.44
CA ASN A 57 56.81 -30.09 -14.99
C ASN A 57 56.70 -30.04 -13.46
N ALA A 58 56.40 -31.18 -12.82
CA ALA A 58 56.36 -31.28 -11.35
C ALA A 58 57.72 -31.00 -10.71
N CYS A 59 58.79 -31.56 -11.25
CA CYS A 59 60.14 -31.30 -10.76
C CYS A 59 60.58 -29.85 -10.96
N VAL A 60 60.16 -29.18 -12.04
CA VAL A 60 60.45 -27.75 -12.25
C VAL A 60 59.81 -26.91 -11.15
N SER A 61 58.53 -27.13 -10.85
CA SER A 61 57.83 -26.40 -9.78
C SER A 61 58.53 -26.58 -8.43
N LEU A 62 58.88 -27.82 -8.10
CA LEU A 62 59.57 -28.14 -6.84
C LEU A 62 60.98 -27.57 -6.79
N GLN A 63 61.73 -27.59 -7.89
CA GLN A 63 63.10 -27.07 -7.95
C GLN A 63 63.17 -25.58 -7.58
N HIS A 64 62.12 -24.82 -7.92
CA HIS A 64 62.04 -23.38 -7.71
C HIS A 64 61.57 -23.00 -6.29
N THR A 65 60.71 -23.79 -5.68
CA THR A 65 60.05 -23.49 -4.40
C THR A 65 60.72 -24.18 -3.20
N LEU A 66 61.23 -25.40 -3.39
CA LEU A 66 61.84 -26.21 -2.32
C LEU A 66 62.96 -25.48 -1.57
N PRO A 67 63.92 -24.79 -2.21
CA PRO A 67 64.99 -24.10 -1.49
C PRO A 67 64.47 -23.00 -0.55
N LEU A 68 63.39 -22.31 -0.95
CA LEU A 68 62.77 -21.26 -0.15
C LEU A 68 61.98 -21.86 1.00
N ALA A 69 61.18 -22.89 0.72
CA ALA A 69 60.39 -23.60 1.72
C ALA A 69 61.28 -24.22 2.81
N LEU A 70 62.41 -24.83 2.45
CA LEU A 70 63.36 -25.43 3.40
C LEU A 70 63.95 -24.42 4.40
N ASN A 71 63.95 -23.12 4.10
CA ASN A 71 64.42 -22.08 5.01
C ASN A 71 63.33 -21.59 5.99
N LYS A 72 62.06 -21.94 5.76
CA LYS A 72 60.91 -21.47 6.56
C LYS A 72 60.19 -22.57 7.33
N VAL A 73 60.25 -23.81 6.86
CA VAL A 73 59.74 -24.98 7.59
C VAL A 73 60.51 -25.19 8.90
N SER A 74 59.91 -25.92 9.83
CA SER A 74 60.59 -26.39 11.05
C SER A 74 61.86 -27.17 10.76
N THR A 75 62.80 -27.18 11.72
CA THR A 75 64.07 -27.91 11.62
C THR A 75 63.86 -29.40 11.40
N ASP A 76 62.82 -29.97 12.01
CA ASP A 76 62.47 -31.39 11.88
C ASP A 76 61.97 -31.71 10.46
N THR A 77 61.09 -30.87 9.89
CA THR A 77 60.62 -30.99 8.51
C THR A 77 61.77 -30.81 7.52
N ALA A 78 62.60 -29.79 7.68
CA ALA A 78 63.77 -29.57 6.82
C ALA A 78 64.71 -30.78 6.84
N THR A 79 65.04 -31.29 8.03
CA THR A 79 65.92 -32.45 8.21
C THR A 79 65.32 -33.70 7.58
N SER A 80 64.01 -33.92 7.75
CA SER A 80 63.30 -35.07 7.19
C SER A 80 63.30 -35.05 5.66
N ILE A 81 63.05 -33.89 5.04
CA ILE A 81 63.13 -33.74 3.57
C ILE A 81 64.57 -33.89 3.07
N GLN A 82 65.55 -33.34 3.78
CA GLN A 82 66.98 -33.45 3.44
C GLN A 82 67.48 -34.90 3.47
N THR A 83 67.10 -35.66 4.50
CA THR A 83 67.58 -37.02 4.76
C THR A 83 66.76 -38.12 4.10
N SER A 84 65.45 -37.91 3.93
CA SER A 84 64.52 -38.93 3.44
C SER A 84 63.89 -38.62 2.08
N GLY A 85 64.02 -37.37 1.59
CA GLY A 85 63.48 -36.94 0.29
C GLY A 85 61.96 -37.13 0.22
N LEU A 86 61.45 -37.76 -0.85
CA LEU A 86 60.02 -38.04 -1.03
C LEU A 86 59.44 -38.98 0.05
N ASN A 87 60.28 -39.80 0.71
CA ASN A 87 59.79 -40.67 1.80
C ASN A 87 59.23 -39.87 2.97
N ALA A 88 59.73 -38.66 3.21
CA ALA A 88 59.23 -37.79 4.27
C ALA A 88 57.79 -37.28 4.03
N LEU A 89 57.28 -37.37 2.80
CA LEU A 89 55.89 -37.07 2.49
C LEU A 89 54.91 -38.15 2.98
N SER A 90 55.40 -39.28 3.51
CA SER A 90 54.54 -40.25 4.19
C SER A 90 54.02 -39.75 5.53
N ASP A 91 54.69 -38.77 6.15
CA ASP A 91 54.20 -38.06 7.31
C ASP A 91 53.34 -36.87 6.87
N PHE A 92 52.08 -36.89 7.29
CA PHE A 92 51.10 -35.89 6.90
C PHE A 92 51.45 -34.48 7.39
N GLU A 93 52.00 -34.35 8.59
CA GLU A 93 52.33 -33.05 9.20
C GLU A 93 53.56 -32.45 8.52
N ILE A 94 54.56 -33.26 8.20
CA ILE A 94 55.74 -32.86 7.41
C ILE A 94 55.33 -32.42 6.01
N TRP A 95 54.47 -33.19 5.33
CA TRP A 95 53.97 -32.82 4.02
C TRP A 95 53.16 -31.53 4.08
N GLN A 96 52.24 -31.39 5.05
CA GLN A 96 51.40 -30.20 5.16
C GLN A 96 52.24 -28.94 5.39
N GLU A 97 53.27 -29.00 6.23
CA GLU A 97 54.16 -27.87 6.46
C GLU A 97 54.96 -27.52 5.21
N LEU A 98 55.56 -28.51 4.54
CA LEU A 98 56.31 -28.29 3.31
C LEU A 98 55.42 -27.70 2.21
N GLU A 99 54.23 -28.27 2.01
CA GLU A 99 53.27 -27.83 1.00
C GLU A 99 52.84 -26.38 1.25
N TYR A 100 52.60 -26.01 2.52
CA TYR A 100 52.21 -24.66 2.90
C TYR A 100 53.24 -23.61 2.50
N PHE A 101 54.50 -23.82 2.87
CA PHE A 101 55.55 -22.89 2.51
C PHE A 101 55.84 -22.94 1.01
N CYS A 102 55.81 -24.10 0.37
CA CYS A 102 55.95 -24.19 -1.08
C CYS A 102 54.91 -23.36 -1.86
N ILE A 103 53.65 -23.35 -1.43
CA ILE A 103 52.58 -22.55 -2.04
C ILE A 103 52.80 -21.06 -1.79
N ASN A 104 53.11 -20.66 -0.55
CA ASN A 104 53.25 -19.23 -0.22
C ASN A 104 54.51 -18.58 -0.82
N GLU A 105 55.60 -19.35 -0.97
CA GLU A 105 56.83 -18.87 -1.62
C GLU A 105 56.70 -18.83 -3.17
N ILE A 106 55.65 -19.42 -3.76
CA ILE A 106 55.49 -19.44 -5.22
C ILE A 106 55.29 -18.03 -5.79
N ASN A 107 54.75 -17.11 -5.00
CA ASN A 107 54.50 -15.73 -5.40
C ASN A 107 55.80 -14.93 -5.58
N ASP A 108 56.87 -15.34 -4.90
CA ASP A 108 58.20 -14.73 -5.00
C ASP A 108 59.04 -15.34 -6.13
N VAL A 109 58.51 -16.33 -6.85
CA VAL A 109 59.23 -17.04 -7.91
C VAL A 109 58.42 -17.12 -9.21
N LYS A 110 58.97 -16.52 -10.29
CA LYS A 110 58.36 -16.59 -11.62
C LYS A 110 58.47 -17.99 -12.21
N LEU A 111 57.43 -18.81 -12.05
CA LEU A 111 57.36 -20.13 -12.67
C LEU A 111 57.06 -20.06 -14.17
N PRO A 112 57.63 -20.96 -14.99
CA PRO A 112 57.24 -21.11 -16.39
C PRO A 112 55.77 -21.55 -16.53
N SER A 113 55.08 -21.15 -17.59
CA SER A 113 53.66 -21.47 -17.84
C SER A 113 53.34 -22.97 -17.95
N TYR A 114 54.34 -23.79 -18.24
CA TYR A 114 54.23 -25.24 -18.32
C TYR A 114 54.53 -25.97 -17.01
N ALA A 115 54.93 -25.25 -15.95
CA ALA A 115 55.12 -25.84 -14.63
C ALA A 115 53.76 -26.23 -14.03
N THR A 116 53.71 -27.33 -13.30
CA THR A 116 52.48 -27.76 -12.60
C THR A 116 52.29 -26.92 -11.35
N ARG A 117 51.05 -26.75 -10.86
CA ARG A 117 50.78 -26.25 -9.50
C ARG A 117 51.62 -27.05 -8.48
N ILE A 118 52.22 -26.39 -7.48
CA ILE A 118 53.23 -27.02 -6.62
C ILE A 118 52.65 -28.12 -5.74
N GLU A 119 51.43 -27.94 -5.26
CA GLU A 119 50.63 -28.90 -4.51
C GLU A 119 50.31 -30.15 -5.34
N GLU A 120 49.88 -29.97 -6.59
CA GLU A 120 49.68 -31.08 -7.53
C GLU A 120 51.01 -31.75 -7.92
N ALA A 121 52.10 -30.99 -8.01
CA ALA A 121 53.43 -31.51 -8.29
C ALA A 121 53.91 -32.44 -7.18
N LEU A 122 53.78 -32.03 -5.91
CA LEU A 122 54.09 -32.84 -4.74
C LEU A 122 53.22 -34.10 -4.70
N GLU A 123 51.91 -33.98 -4.94
CA GLU A 123 50.98 -35.12 -5.00
C GLU A 123 51.39 -36.14 -6.08
N ASN A 124 51.66 -35.67 -7.30
CA ASN A 124 52.06 -36.53 -8.42
C ASN A 124 53.40 -37.23 -8.15
N LEU A 125 54.37 -36.54 -7.54
CA LEU A 125 55.66 -37.12 -7.18
C LEU A 125 55.52 -38.17 -6.09
N ALA A 126 54.72 -37.91 -5.06
CA ALA A 126 54.45 -38.85 -3.99
C ALA A 126 53.76 -40.12 -4.52
N LYS A 127 52.65 -39.98 -5.27
CA LYS A 127 51.93 -41.10 -5.88
C LYS A 127 52.83 -42.00 -6.70
N PHE A 128 53.63 -41.39 -7.58
CA PHE A 128 54.54 -42.13 -8.46
C PHE A 128 55.69 -42.78 -7.69
N HIS A 129 56.18 -42.15 -6.62
CA HIS A 129 57.26 -42.67 -5.77
C HIS A 129 56.83 -43.85 -4.91
N PHE A 130 55.64 -43.77 -4.29
CA PHE A 130 55.12 -44.81 -3.40
C PHE A 130 54.34 -45.92 -4.10
N TYR A 131 54.08 -45.79 -5.41
CA TYR A 131 53.21 -46.71 -6.16
C TYR A 131 51.80 -46.81 -5.56
N ASP A 132 51.28 -45.68 -5.08
CA ASP A 132 49.97 -45.63 -4.43
C ASP A 132 49.15 -44.43 -4.93
N ASN A 133 48.07 -44.71 -5.66
CA ASN A 133 47.13 -43.71 -6.16
C ASN A 133 46.14 -43.22 -5.09
N ALA A 134 46.02 -43.92 -3.96
CA ALA A 134 45.18 -43.55 -2.83
C ALA A 134 45.83 -42.47 -1.94
N ILE A 135 47.12 -42.18 -2.14
CA ILE A 135 47.78 -41.04 -1.50
C ILE A 135 47.05 -39.75 -1.86
N ASN A 136 46.75 -38.92 -0.87
CA ASN A 136 46.11 -37.61 -1.09
C ASN A 136 46.91 -36.53 -0.39
N ALA A 137 47.17 -35.44 -1.12
CA ALA A 137 47.93 -34.32 -0.60
C ALA A 137 47.14 -33.50 0.43
N PRO A 138 47.81 -32.77 1.35
CA PRO A 138 47.18 -31.96 2.38
C PRO A 138 46.22 -30.87 1.88
N PHE A 139 46.34 -30.39 0.65
CA PHE A 139 45.37 -29.46 0.04
C PHE A 139 44.05 -30.11 -0.38
N ARG A 140 43.90 -31.45 -0.32
CA ARG A 140 42.65 -32.16 -0.65
C ARG A 140 41.98 -32.72 0.59
N LEU A 141 40.69 -32.48 0.75
CA LEU A 141 39.84 -33.25 1.66
C LEU A 141 39.25 -34.42 0.88
N VAL A 142 39.44 -35.64 1.37
CA VAL A 142 39.05 -36.87 0.67
C VAL A 142 38.29 -37.80 1.59
N ASN A 143 37.12 -38.25 1.13
CA ASN A 143 36.34 -39.30 1.76
C ASN A 143 35.62 -40.11 0.66
N GLY A 144 36.00 -41.38 0.50
CA GLY A 144 35.53 -42.23 -0.60
C GLY A 144 35.84 -41.63 -1.98
N ALA A 145 34.82 -41.49 -2.83
CA ALA A 145 34.93 -40.87 -4.15
C ALA A 145 34.94 -39.33 -4.12
N THR A 146 34.67 -38.71 -2.98
CA THR A 146 34.60 -37.26 -2.85
C THR A 146 35.99 -36.69 -2.60
N SER A 147 36.46 -35.82 -3.51
CA SER A 147 37.73 -35.07 -3.40
C SER A 147 37.48 -33.58 -3.59
N ILE A 148 37.91 -32.77 -2.63
CA ILE A 148 37.65 -31.32 -2.58
C ILE A 148 38.96 -30.57 -2.35
N ASP A 149 39.31 -29.68 -3.28
CA ASP A 149 40.47 -28.78 -3.21
C ASP A 149 40.21 -27.63 -2.23
N ILE A 150 41.07 -27.48 -1.22
CA ILE A 150 41.04 -26.43 -0.19
C ILE A 150 42.26 -25.51 -0.24
N THR A 151 42.98 -25.44 -1.37
CA THR A 151 44.19 -24.61 -1.55
C THR A 151 43.97 -23.15 -1.17
N LYS A 152 42.75 -22.62 -1.34
CA LYS A 152 42.40 -21.25 -0.92
C LYS A 152 42.65 -20.95 0.55
N LEU A 153 42.63 -21.96 1.43
CA LEU A 153 42.93 -21.76 2.85
C LEU A 153 44.37 -21.29 3.08
N PHE A 154 45.28 -21.53 2.15
CA PHE A 154 46.70 -21.24 2.29
C PHE A 154 47.01 -19.74 2.27
N GLU A 155 46.01 -18.89 1.98
CA GLU A 155 46.04 -17.44 2.21
C GLU A 155 46.11 -17.08 3.71
N LEU A 156 45.79 -18.01 4.61
CA LEU A 156 45.81 -17.85 6.06
C LEU A 156 47.16 -18.27 6.67
N GLU A 157 47.37 -17.96 7.94
CA GLU A 157 48.58 -18.42 8.64
C GLU A 157 48.61 -19.95 8.81
N PHE A 158 49.80 -20.56 8.78
CA PHE A 158 49.97 -22.02 8.80
C PHE A 158 49.19 -22.71 9.93
N HIS A 159 49.24 -22.15 11.14
CA HIS A 159 48.54 -22.70 12.30
C HIS A 159 47.01 -22.72 12.10
N GLN A 160 46.45 -21.71 11.42
CA GLN A 160 45.03 -21.61 11.09
C GLN A 160 44.66 -22.63 10.01
N VAL A 161 45.49 -22.79 8.96
CA VAL A 161 45.27 -23.79 7.91
C VAL A 161 45.17 -25.19 8.51
N LYS A 162 46.09 -25.52 9.43
CA LYS A 162 46.11 -26.81 10.14
C LYS A 162 44.84 -27.03 10.96
N GLU A 163 44.40 -26.04 11.73
CA GLU A 163 43.16 -26.14 12.53
C GLU A 163 41.92 -26.25 11.63
N ILE A 164 41.77 -25.36 10.65
CA ILE A 164 40.60 -25.30 9.77
C ILE A 164 40.47 -26.58 8.97
N ARG A 165 41.57 -27.12 8.45
CA ARG A 165 41.55 -28.40 7.74
C ARG A 165 41.00 -29.52 8.62
N LYS A 166 41.45 -29.63 9.87
CA LYS A 166 40.96 -30.65 10.82
C LYS A 166 39.45 -30.53 11.04
N LEU A 167 38.95 -29.31 11.20
CA LEU A 167 37.53 -29.04 11.36
C LEU A 167 36.71 -29.37 10.10
N LEU A 168 37.20 -28.97 8.91
CA LEU A 168 36.54 -29.27 7.64
C LEU A 168 36.56 -30.76 7.31
N ASN A 169 37.62 -31.50 7.67
CA ASN A 169 37.66 -32.95 7.48
C ASN A 169 36.61 -33.64 8.35
N LYS A 170 36.54 -33.27 9.64
CA LYS A 170 35.49 -33.76 10.55
C LYS A 170 34.08 -33.45 10.00
N TYR A 171 33.91 -32.30 9.37
CA TYR A 171 32.64 -31.93 8.75
C TYR A 171 32.36 -32.71 7.45
N LEU A 172 33.37 -32.97 6.62
CA LEU A 172 33.24 -33.82 5.45
C LEU A 172 32.80 -35.24 5.85
N ASP A 173 33.42 -35.81 6.89
CA ASP A 173 33.06 -37.13 7.41
C ASP A 173 31.59 -37.18 7.84
N TYR A 174 31.09 -36.11 8.44
CA TYR A 174 29.66 -35.97 8.75
C TYR A 174 28.80 -35.87 7.49
N LEU A 175 29.17 -35.06 6.50
CA LEU A 175 28.38 -34.82 5.30
C LEU A 175 28.23 -36.06 4.40
N VAL A 176 29.18 -36.99 4.47
CA VAL A 176 29.18 -38.24 3.69
C VAL A 176 28.39 -39.36 4.38
N LEU A 177 27.90 -39.15 5.61
CA LEU A 177 27.06 -40.11 6.33
C LEU A 177 25.83 -40.52 5.50
N PRO A 178 25.57 -41.84 5.31
CA PRO A 178 24.44 -42.33 4.51
C PRO A 178 23.08 -41.76 4.94
N GLU A 179 22.93 -41.44 6.21
CA GLU A 179 21.73 -40.87 6.81
C GLU A 179 21.38 -39.50 6.22
N LEU A 180 22.38 -38.70 5.84
CA LEU A 180 22.17 -37.37 5.25
C LEU A 180 21.81 -37.41 3.77
N SER A 181 22.22 -38.46 3.05
CA SER A 181 21.82 -38.71 1.65
C SER A 181 22.06 -37.52 0.71
N LEU A 182 23.16 -36.78 0.93
CA LEU A 182 23.51 -35.60 0.13
C LEU A 182 24.12 -36.02 -1.21
N LYS A 183 23.85 -35.22 -2.26
CA LYS A 183 24.55 -35.38 -3.55
C LYS A 183 25.98 -34.87 -3.43
N ASP A 184 26.93 -35.45 -4.15
CA ASP A 184 28.34 -35.04 -4.17
C ASP A 184 28.53 -33.54 -4.44
N SER A 185 27.72 -32.98 -5.35
CA SER A 185 27.73 -31.54 -5.63
C SER A 185 27.35 -30.69 -4.41
N SER A 186 26.40 -31.17 -3.59
CA SER A 186 25.97 -30.49 -2.37
C SER A 186 27.02 -30.62 -1.26
N ILE A 187 27.70 -31.76 -1.15
CA ILE A 187 28.81 -31.97 -0.20
C ILE A 187 29.96 -31.01 -0.55
N ARG A 188 30.35 -30.96 -1.83
CA ARG A 188 31.37 -30.03 -2.33
C ARG A 188 31.01 -28.57 -2.04
N ASP A 189 29.77 -28.17 -2.33
CA ASP A 189 29.29 -26.81 -2.05
C ASP A 189 29.31 -26.45 -0.57
N ASN A 190 28.98 -27.40 0.32
CA ASN A 190 29.02 -27.18 1.76
C ASN A 190 30.45 -26.89 2.24
N ILE A 191 31.41 -27.71 1.83
CA ILE A 191 32.82 -27.52 2.22
C ILE A 191 33.39 -26.22 1.66
N LEU A 192 33.24 -25.95 0.36
CA LEU A 192 33.85 -24.78 -0.28
C LEU A 192 33.27 -23.45 0.23
N LYS A 193 31.95 -23.37 0.42
CA LYS A 193 31.30 -22.15 0.96
C LYS A 193 31.58 -21.96 2.44
N THR A 194 31.77 -23.05 3.19
CA THR A 194 32.22 -22.99 4.59
C THR A 194 33.66 -22.50 4.68
N ALA A 195 34.57 -23.07 3.89
CA ALA A 195 35.97 -22.64 3.82
C ALA A 195 36.08 -21.15 3.45
N THR A 196 35.32 -20.69 2.46
CA THR A 196 35.29 -19.28 2.05
C THR A 196 34.80 -18.36 3.18
N ALA A 197 33.77 -18.77 3.93
CA ALA A 197 33.27 -17.99 5.05
C ALA A 197 34.30 -17.88 6.18
N ILE A 198 35.02 -18.97 6.47
CA ILE A 198 36.11 -18.97 7.46
C ILE A 198 37.26 -18.07 7.00
N ILE A 199 37.67 -18.13 5.73
CA ILE A 199 38.71 -17.22 5.18
C ILE A 199 38.29 -15.77 5.38
N ASN A 200 37.06 -15.41 5.01
CA ASN A 200 36.56 -14.05 5.16
C ASN A 200 36.54 -13.59 6.63
N LEU A 201 36.20 -14.48 7.55
CA LEU A 201 36.25 -14.19 8.99
C LEU A 201 37.70 -13.94 9.43
N CYS A 202 38.62 -14.83 9.07
CA CYS A 202 40.02 -14.74 9.50
C CYS A 202 40.79 -13.57 8.88
N LEU A 203 40.42 -13.14 7.67
CA LEU A 203 41.06 -12.01 6.98
C LEU A 203 40.46 -10.64 7.35
N HIS A 204 39.32 -10.60 8.04
CA HIS A 204 38.68 -9.34 8.42
C HIS A 204 39.47 -8.61 9.51
N ASP A 205 39.56 -7.27 9.43
CA ASP A 205 40.34 -6.44 10.36
C ASP A 205 39.92 -6.62 11.83
N THR A 206 38.62 -6.84 12.08
CA THR A 206 38.09 -7.08 13.43
C THR A 206 38.49 -8.43 14.02
N PHE A 207 38.91 -9.38 13.20
CA PHE A 207 39.57 -10.59 13.67
C PHE A 207 41.07 -10.33 13.76
N LYS A 208 41.70 -9.96 12.64
CA LYS A 208 43.14 -9.86 12.42
C LYS A 208 43.86 -8.93 13.41
N ASN A 209 43.23 -7.82 13.80
CA ASN A 209 43.84 -6.79 14.66
C ASN A 209 43.51 -6.97 16.15
N THR A 210 42.99 -8.13 16.56
CA THR A 210 42.59 -8.39 17.95
C THR A 210 43.30 -9.62 18.52
N GLU A 211 43.24 -9.82 19.85
CA GLU A 211 43.81 -11.01 20.49
C GLU A 211 43.14 -12.33 20.03
N ARG A 212 42.01 -12.27 19.31
CA ARG A 212 41.30 -13.43 18.77
C ARG A 212 42.13 -14.23 17.77
N VAL A 213 43.06 -13.61 17.05
CA VAL A 213 44.00 -14.32 16.15
C VAL A 213 44.81 -15.38 16.88
N LYS A 214 45.11 -15.15 18.17
CA LYS A 214 45.91 -16.07 18.99
C LYS A 214 45.08 -17.19 19.62
N LEU A 215 43.75 -17.10 19.57
CA LEU A 215 42.86 -18.12 20.10
C LEU A 215 42.63 -19.22 19.06
N PRO A 216 42.40 -20.47 19.48
CA PRO A 216 41.91 -21.50 18.58
C PRO A 216 40.65 -21.01 17.87
N LEU A 217 40.54 -21.26 16.57
CA LEU A 217 39.36 -20.91 15.78
C LEU A 217 38.08 -21.44 16.44
N LEU A 218 38.11 -22.64 17.01
CA LEU A 218 36.95 -23.19 17.71
C LEU A 218 36.45 -22.28 18.84
N ALA A 219 37.34 -21.65 19.61
CA ALA A 219 36.97 -20.71 20.67
C ALA A 219 36.39 -19.41 20.09
N THR A 220 36.94 -18.92 18.97
CA THR A 220 36.36 -17.78 18.24
C THR A 220 34.94 -18.10 17.75
N LEU A 221 34.72 -19.31 17.23
CA LEU A 221 33.41 -19.73 16.72
C LEU A 221 32.34 -19.89 17.83
N GLN A 222 32.73 -19.90 19.10
CA GLN A 222 31.80 -19.89 20.25
C GLN A 222 31.26 -18.49 20.57
N ASP A 223 31.98 -17.43 20.20
CA ASP A 223 31.55 -16.04 20.39
C ASP A 223 30.43 -15.70 19.39
N ARG A 224 29.18 -15.94 19.81
CA ARG A 224 28.01 -15.79 18.95
C ARG A 224 27.82 -14.34 18.48
N GLU A 225 28.12 -13.36 19.32
CA GLU A 225 27.94 -11.94 18.99
C GLU A 225 28.91 -11.53 17.87
N PHE A 226 30.18 -11.91 18.02
CA PHE A 226 31.20 -11.65 17.01
C PHE A 226 30.89 -12.36 15.68
N VAL A 227 30.67 -13.67 15.73
CA VAL A 227 30.53 -14.53 14.53
C VAL A 227 29.25 -14.24 13.76
N SER A 228 28.19 -13.75 14.42
CA SER A 228 26.89 -13.48 13.77
C SER A 228 27.02 -12.51 12.58
N SER A 229 27.95 -11.55 12.65
CA SER A 229 28.23 -10.60 11.55
C SER A 229 28.87 -11.24 10.31
N PHE A 230 29.48 -12.43 10.47
CA PHE A 230 30.19 -13.16 9.41
C PHE A 230 29.39 -14.32 8.81
N ILE A 231 28.13 -14.52 9.24
CA ILE A 231 27.26 -15.55 8.67
C ILE A 231 26.77 -15.11 7.29
N CYS A 232 27.61 -15.35 6.28
CA CYS A 232 27.36 -14.93 4.90
C CYS A 232 26.56 -15.95 4.08
N ASN A 233 26.42 -17.20 4.55
CA ASN A 233 25.68 -18.23 3.83
C ASN A 233 25.13 -19.34 4.75
N HIS A 234 24.13 -20.07 4.24
CA HIS A 234 23.48 -21.18 4.96
C HIS A 234 24.45 -22.31 5.33
N ASN A 235 25.43 -22.62 4.47
CA ASN A 235 26.35 -23.74 4.66
C ASN A 235 27.27 -23.49 5.86
N PHE A 236 27.79 -22.27 5.99
CA PHE A 236 28.58 -21.88 7.15
C PHE A 236 27.77 -21.98 8.45
N ARG A 237 26.51 -21.56 8.43
CA ARG A 237 25.61 -21.74 9.59
C ARG A 237 25.41 -23.22 9.92
N THR A 238 25.26 -24.09 8.93
CA THR A 238 25.12 -25.55 9.14
C THR A 238 26.40 -26.16 9.71
N PHE A 239 27.57 -25.72 9.25
CA PHE A 239 28.86 -26.08 9.82
C PHE A 239 28.97 -25.67 11.30
N LEU A 240 28.61 -24.43 11.65
CA LEU A 240 28.60 -23.94 13.04
C LEU A 240 27.68 -24.80 13.93
N LYS A 241 26.49 -25.15 13.44
CA LYS A 241 25.55 -26.04 14.11
C LYS A 241 26.07 -27.47 14.30
N PHE A 242 26.92 -27.94 13.39
CA PHE A 242 27.55 -29.25 13.49
C PHE A 242 28.68 -29.27 14.52
N ILE A 243 29.58 -28.28 14.47
CA ILE A 243 30.77 -28.27 15.35
C ILE A 243 30.45 -27.78 16.77
N LEU A 244 29.50 -26.85 16.91
CA LEU A 244 29.12 -26.23 18.19
C LEU A 244 27.58 -26.23 18.37
N PRO A 245 26.95 -27.41 18.47
CA PRO A 245 25.49 -27.53 18.54
C PRO A 245 24.89 -26.85 19.77
N ASP A 246 25.63 -26.75 20.88
CA ASP A 246 25.17 -26.11 22.12
C ASP A 246 25.13 -24.57 22.02
N VAL A 247 25.93 -23.99 21.12
CA VAL A 247 25.99 -22.53 20.89
C VAL A 247 25.05 -22.11 19.76
N TRP A 248 25.05 -22.87 18.65
CA TRP A 248 24.37 -22.49 17.39
C TRP A 248 23.05 -23.25 17.14
N GLY A 249 22.73 -24.22 18.01
CA GLY A 249 21.61 -25.14 17.86
C GLY A 249 21.95 -26.35 16.98
N LYS A 250 21.29 -27.49 17.19
CA LYS A 250 21.51 -28.70 16.39
C LYS A 250 21.10 -28.50 14.92
N ALA A 251 21.86 -29.08 13.99
CA ALA A 251 21.51 -29.13 12.58
C ALA A 251 20.20 -29.92 12.39
N ARG A 252 19.25 -29.36 11.63
CA ARG A 252 17.95 -29.98 11.38
C ARG A 252 18.09 -31.03 10.28
N VAL A 253 18.01 -32.32 10.64
CA VAL A 253 17.95 -33.40 9.65
C VAL A 253 16.47 -33.69 9.37
N ASN A 254 16.06 -33.57 8.12
CA ASN A 254 14.69 -33.88 7.72
C ASN A 254 14.60 -35.40 7.53
N GLN A 255 14.13 -36.12 8.54
CA GLN A 255 14.16 -37.59 8.55
C GLN A 255 13.14 -38.25 7.63
N PHE A 256 12.07 -37.55 7.24
CA PHE A 256 10.99 -38.12 6.43
C PHE A 256 11.19 -37.87 4.93
N LYS A 257 11.37 -38.95 4.18
CA LYS A 257 11.64 -38.94 2.73
C LYS A 257 10.38 -39.21 1.91
N THR A 258 9.41 -39.94 2.47
CA THR A 258 8.18 -40.34 1.78
C THR A 258 6.96 -39.56 2.27
N GLU A 259 5.91 -39.50 1.44
CA GLU A 259 4.61 -38.94 1.80
C GLU A 259 3.99 -39.68 2.99
N ALA A 260 4.04 -41.01 2.97
CA ALA A 260 3.49 -41.86 4.01
C ALA A 260 4.15 -41.62 5.38
N GLU A 261 5.48 -41.41 5.43
CA GLU A 261 6.19 -41.07 6.67
C GLU A 261 5.74 -39.72 7.24
N VAL A 262 5.55 -38.72 6.38
CA VAL A 262 5.13 -37.38 6.82
C VAL A 262 3.68 -37.39 7.33
N ILE A 263 2.78 -38.08 6.63
CA ILE A 263 1.38 -38.23 7.04
C ILE A 263 1.31 -39.07 8.33
N GLY A 264 2.06 -40.17 8.41
CA GLY A 264 2.13 -41.00 9.61
C GLY A 264 2.64 -40.21 10.83
N TYR A 265 3.61 -39.34 10.65
CA TYR A 265 4.04 -38.42 11.69
C TYR A 265 2.95 -37.42 12.09
N ALA A 266 2.26 -36.81 11.13
CA ALA A 266 1.14 -35.91 11.44
C ALA A 266 0.03 -36.64 12.23
N GLN A 267 -0.27 -37.90 11.88
CA GLN A 267 -1.19 -38.76 12.62
C GLN A 267 -0.70 -39.09 14.04
N SER A 268 0.61 -39.18 14.25
CA SER A 268 1.19 -39.39 15.58
C SER A 268 1.05 -38.17 16.51
N ILE A 269 0.95 -36.96 15.96
CA ILE A 269 0.62 -35.74 16.74
C ILE A 269 -0.85 -35.78 17.15
N SER A 270 -1.75 -36.01 16.19
CA SER A 270 -3.14 -36.40 16.43
C SER A 270 -3.76 -37.00 15.17
N SER A 271 -4.69 -37.93 15.35
CA SER A 271 -5.42 -38.53 14.22
C SER A 271 -6.14 -37.47 13.37
N LYS A 272 -6.69 -36.44 14.03
CA LYS A 272 -7.33 -35.30 13.37
C LYS A 272 -6.36 -34.54 12.47
N PHE A 273 -5.20 -34.12 13.00
CA PHE A 273 -4.21 -33.37 12.21
C PHE A 273 -3.67 -34.18 11.03
N GLY A 274 -3.40 -35.47 11.23
CA GLY A 274 -2.98 -36.36 10.15
C GLY A 274 -4.00 -36.45 9.00
N ASN A 275 -5.29 -36.58 9.33
CA ASN A 275 -6.36 -36.61 8.34
C ASN A 275 -6.52 -35.26 7.61
N GLU A 276 -6.38 -34.14 8.31
CA GLU A 276 -6.39 -32.79 7.71
C GLU A 276 -5.25 -32.63 6.69
N VAL A 277 -4.03 -33.06 7.02
CA VAL A 277 -2.86 -33.00 6.12
C VAL A 277 -3.03 -33.88 4.89
N ASP A 278 -3.51 -35.12 5.06
CA ASP A 278 -3.75 -36.06 3.94
C ASP A 278 -4.82 -35.54 2.98
N ALA A 279 -5.95 -35.07 3.51
CA ALA A 279 -7.02 -34.49 2.71
C ALA A 279 -6.56 -33.24 1.95
N PHE A 280 -5.80 -32.35 2.61
CA PHE A 280 -5.24 -31.16 1.99
C PHE A 280 -4.27 -31.50 0.86
N LEU A 281 -3.37 -32.47 1.07
CA LEU A 281 -2.43 -32.91 0.05
C LEU A 281 -3.13 -33.46 -1.19
N LYS A 282 -4.12 -34.35 -1.00
CA LYS A 282 -4.91 -34.92 -2.10
C LYS A 282 -5.61 -33.84 -2.91
N ASN A 283 -6.20 -32.85 -2.25
CA ASN A 283 -6.85 -31.71 -2.92
C ASN A 283 -5.86 -30.86 -3.73
N GLN A 284 -4.69 -30.57 -3.15
CA GLN A 284 -3.64 -29.78 -3.82
C GLN A 284 -3.07 -30.50 -5.05
N ILE A 285 -2.88 -31.82 -4.98
CA ILE A 285 -2.43 -32.63 -6.12
C ILE A 285 -3.49 -32.68 -7.22
N ALA A 286 -4.76 -32.89 -6.87
CA ALA A 286 -5.86 -32.94 -7.84
C ALA A 286 -6.02 -31.63 -8.63
N SER A 287 -5.65 -30.50 -8.01
CA SER A 287 -5.74 -29.17 -8.61
C SER A 287 -4.47 -28.76 -9.38
N ALA A 288 -3.41 -29.57 -9.36
CA ALA A 288 -2.12 -29.24 -9.97
C ALA A 288 -1.96 -29.83 -11.39
N SER A 289 -1.36 -29.04 -12.29
CA SER A 289 -0.89 -29.57 -13.57
C SER A 289 0.22 -30.61 -13.35
N GLU A 290 0.31 -31.63 -14.21
CA GLU A 290 1.28 -32.73 -14.10
C GLU A 290 2.74 -32.26 -13.92
N ALA A 291 3.14 -31.19 -14.60
CA ALA A 291 4.47 -30.58 -14.50
C ALA A 291 4.80 -29.97 -13.11
N ASN A 292 3.78 -29.62 -12.32
CA ASN A 292 3.93 -28.93 -11.03
C ASN A 292 3.68 -29.85 -9.82
N THR A 293 3.19 -31.07 -10.03
CA THR A 293 2.77 -31.99 -8.95
C THR A 293 3.87 -32.22 -7.92
N THR A 294 5.12 -32.43 -8.34
CA THR A 294 6.25 -32.64 -7.43
C THR A 294 6.53 -31.42 -6.55
N ARG A 295 6.43 -30.21 -7.12
CA ARG A 295 6.62 -28.96 -6.39
C ARG A 295 5.50 -28.73 -5.38
N VAL A 296 4.25 -28.93 -5.80
CA VAL A 296 3.05 -28.79 -4.95
C VAL A 296 3.12 -29.77 -3.78
N ARG A 297 3.46 -31.04 -4.03
CA ARG A 297 3.70 -32.03 -2.95
C ARG A 297 4.73 -31.53 -1.94
N SER A 298 5.85 -31.02 -2.44
CA SER A 298 6.93 -30.54 -1.57
C SER A 298 6.50 -29.36 -0.71
N SER A 299 5.81 -28.37 -1.29
CA SER A 299 5.31 -27.20 -0.57
C SER A 299 4.23 -27.55 0.44
N THR A 300 3.27 -28.40 0.08
CA THR A 300 2.16 -28.78 0.97
C THR A 300 2.65 -29.52 2.21
N LEU A 301 3.63 -30.42 2.04
CA LEU A 301 4.20 -31.19 3.14
C LEU A 301 5.32 -30.44 3.90
N SER A 302 5.63 -29.19 3.54
CA SER A 302 6.71 -28.43 4.18
C SER A 302 6.45 -28.17 5.66
N PHE A 303 5.20 -27.87 6.04
CA PHE A 303 4.81 -27.59 7.42
C PHE A 303 4.92 -28.82 8.34
N PRO A 304 4.31 -29.98 8.01
CA PRO A 304 4.50 -31.20 8.78
C PRO A 304 5.97 -31.67 8.88
N ARG A 305 6.73 -31.56 7.79
CA ARG A 305 8.18 -31.87 7.81
C ARG A 305 8.95 -31.02 8.80
N TRP A 306 8.63 -29.72 8.84
CA TRP A 306 9.30 -28.82 9.76
C TRP A 306 8.95 -29.11 11.22
N LEU A 307 7.69 -29.45 11.55
CA LEU A 307 7.29 -29.83 12.91
C LEU A 307 8.20 -30.93 13.48
N ASN A 308 8.51 -31.93 12.66
CA ASN A 308 9.47 -32.97 13.04
C ASN A 308 10.90 -32.45 13.18
N SER A 309 11.39 -31.74 12.15
CA SER A 309 12.78 -31.27 12.11
C SER A 309 13.10 -30.20 13.18
N ALA A 310 12.09 -29.50 13.68
CA ALA A 310 12.23 -28.42 14.65
C ALA A 310 12.34 -28.94 16.10
N GLY A 311 12.02 -30.21 16.37
CA GLY A 311 12.19 -30.84 17.68
C GLY A 311 11.47 -30.06 18.79
N SER A 312 12.20 -29.75 19.88
CA SER A 312 11.66 -29.01 21.04
C SER A 312 11.14 -27.61 20.68
N VAL A 313 11.63 -26.99 19.60
CA VAL A 313 11.15 -25.68 19.14
C VAL A 313 9.69 -25.76 18.66
N ALA A 314 9.25 -26.91 18.14
CA ALA A 314 7.87 -27.13 17.74
C ALA A 314 6.96 -27.57 18.90
N SER A 315 7.48 -27.88 20.09
CA SER A 315 6.66 -28.37 21.21
C SER A 315 5.46 -27.49 21.57
N PRO A 316 5.58 -26.14 21.63
CA PRO A 316 4.43 -25.28 21.97
C PRO A 316 3.27 -25.40 20.97
N ILE A 317 3.59 -25.58 19.69
CA ILE A 317 2.60 -25.67 18.62
C ILE A 317 2.14 -27.11 18.35
N ILE A 318 3.00 -28.12 18.56
CA ILE A 318 2.60 -29.53 18.54
C ILE A 318 1.51 -29.77 19.58
N LYS A 319 1.61 -29.16 20.76
CA LYS A 319 0.55 -29.22 21.78
C LYS A 319 -0.79 -28.71 21.24
N LEU A 320 -0.80 -27.53 20.59
CA LEU A 320 -2.01 -26.98 19.97
C LEU A 320 -2.61 -27.90 18.89
N LEU A 321 -1.75 -28.51 18.06
CA LEU A 321 -2.17 -29.46 17.02
C LEU A 321 -2.70 -30.78 17.60
N SER A 322 -2.13 -31.24 18.72
CA SER A 322 -2.56 -32.47 19.37
C SER A 322 -3.97 -32.36 19.94
N GLU A 323 -4.35 -31.17 20.42
CA GLU A 323 -5.66 -30.93 21.05
C GLU A 323 -6.78 -30.74 20.02
N ARG A 324 -6.54 -29.97 18.93
CA ARG A 324 -7.61 -29.58 17.99
C ARG A 324 -7.27 -29.65 16.51
N GLY A 325 -6.13 -30.22 16.13
CA GLY A 325 -5.63 -30.15 14.75
C GLY A 325 -5.21 -28.73 14.38
N ILE A 326 -5.21 -28.38 13.10
CA ILE A 326 -4.78 -27.05 12.62
C ILE A 326 -5.63 -25.90 13.18
N GLN A 327 -6.89 -26.18 13.56
CA GLN A 327 -7.76 -25.20 14.23
C GLN A 327 -7.18 -24.67 15.55
N GLY A 328 -6.39 -25.49 16.26
CA GLY A 328 -5.72 -25.08 17.51
C GLY A 328 -4.77 -23.89 17.32
N PHE A 329 -4.26 -23.65 16.11
CA PHE A 329 -3.39 -22.50 15.85
C PHE A 329 -4.09 -21.15 15.90
N ALA A 330 -5.41 -21.12 15.64
CA ALA A 330 -6.21 -19.90 15.65
C ALA A 330 -6.64 -19.48 17.07
N GLU A 331 -6.51 -20.36 18.05
CA GLU A 331 -6.90 -20.09 19.44
C GLU A 331 -6.02 -19.03 20.11
N ASN A 332 -6.55 -18.45 21.20
CA ASN A 332 -5.87 -17.42 22.00
C ASN A 332 -5.32 -16.25 21.16
N GLY A 333 -6.07 -15.85 20.13
CA GLY A 333 -5.68 -14.74 19.25
C GLY A 333 -4.58 -15.12 18.25
N LEU A 334 -4.73 -16.27 17.57
CA LEU A 334 -3.81 -16.79 16.56
C LEU A 334 -2.43 -17.18 17.13
N GLN A 335 -2.38 -17.69 18.37
CA GLN A 335 -1.13 -17.95 19.09
C GLN A 335 -0.20 -18.88 18.30
N GLY A 336 -0.72 -19.95 17.69
CA GLY A 336 0.08 -20.89 16.91
C GLY A 336 0.67 -20.25 15.66
N PHE A 337 -0.12 -19.47 14.92
CA PHE A 337 0.37 -18.75 13.74
C PHE A 337 1.34 -17.61 14.09
N LYS A 338 1.09 -16.87 15.18
CA LYS A 338 2.01 -15.83 15.67
C LYS A 338 3.33 -16.42 16.12
N TYR A 339 3.31 -17.59 16.78
CA TYR A 339 4.53 -18.31 17.14
C TYR A 339 5.32 -18.69 15.88
N LEU A 340 4.66 -19.29 14.89
CA LEU A 340 5.28 -19.65 13.62
C LEU A 340 5.84 -18.44 12.86
N TYR A 341 5.10 -17.33 12.87
CA TYR A 341 5.50 -16.06 12.25
C TYR A 341 6.69 -15.41 12.95
N LYS A 342 6.74 -15.45 14.28
CA LYS A 342 7.88 -14.96 15.06
C LYS A 342 9.15 -15.74 14.70
N HIS A 343 9.06 -17.08 14.65
CA HIS A 343 10.18 -17.91 14.20
C HIS A 343 10.60 -17.63 12.76
N TYR A 344 9.66 -17.32 11.86
CA TYR A 344 9.99 -16.86 10.51
C TYR A 344 10.88 -15.60 10.52
N GLN A 345 10.52 -14.61 11.34
CA GLN A 345 11.27 -13.36 11.46
C GLN A 345 12.64 -13.55 12.12
N GLU A 346 12.71 -14.36 13.19
CA GLU A 346 13.95 -14.57 13.96
C GLU A 346 14.95 -15.49 13.25
N GLU A 347 14.49 -16.52 12.54
CA GLU A 347 15.39 -17.47 11.91
C GLU A 347 15.96 -16.96 10.58
N THR A 348 15.31 -15.98 9.93
CA THR A 348 15.58 -15.65 8.53
C THR A 348 15.35 -14.17 8.15
N GLN A 349 16.42 -13.47 7.74
CA GLN A 349 16.30 -12.12 7.13
C GLN A 349 15.90 -12.13 5.64
N ASN A 350 15.65 -13.30 5.00
CA ASN A 350 15.11 -13.41 3.62
C ASN A 350 14.94 -14.87 3.14
N ASN A 351 14.51 -15.82 3.98
CA ASN A 351 14.44 -17.23 3.53
C ASN A 351 13.07 -17.57 2.94
N GLN A 352 13.02 -17.70 1.61
CA GLN A 352 11.85 -18.15 0.87
C GLN A 352 11.30 -19.50 1.36
N GLN A 353 12.14 -20.40 1.91
CA GLN A 353 11.69 -21.70 2.40
C GLN A 353 10.80 -21.61 3.65
N PHE A 354 11.07 -20.65 4.54
CA PHE A 354 10.27 -20.49 5.75
C PHE A 354 8.99 -19.68 5.48
N LEU A 355 8.99 -18.86 4.43
CA LEU A 355 7.74 -18.29 3.90
C LEU A 355 6.83 -19.38 3.30
N LEU A 356 7.41 -20.38 2.62
CA LEU A 356 6.66 -21.54 2.11
C LEU A 356 6.03 -22.34 3.26
N LEU A 357 6.78 -22.55 4.35
CA LEU A 357 6.29 -23.19 5.57
C LEU A 357 5.06 -22.49 6.14
N LEU A 358 5.17 -21.19 6.39
CA LEU A 358 4.08 -20.39 6.94
C LEU A 358 2.86 -20.41 6.01
N ASN A 359 3.06 -20.30 4.70
CA ASN A 359 1.97 -20.41 3.73
C ASN A 359 1.31 -21.78 3.79
N ALA A 360 2.08 -22.87 3.84
CA ALA A 360 1.52 -24.22 3.92
C ALA A 360 0.63 -24.40 5.17
N ALA A 361 1.02 -23.84 6.32
CA ALA A 361 0.18 -23.86 7.52
C ALA A 361 -1.10 -23.02 7.37
N LEU A 362 -1.00 -21.82 6.77
CA LEU A 362 -2.15 -20.94 6.52
C LEU A 362 -3.12 -21.53 5.49
N ASP A 363 -2.59 -22.14 4.43
CA ASP A 363 -3.38 -22.78 3.37
C ASP A 363 -4.06 -24.05 3.87
N LEU A 364 -3.39 -24.83 4.72
CA LEU A 364 -4.00 -25.98 5.41
C LEU A 364 -5.16 -25.52 6.29
N TYR A 365 -4.98 -24.46 7.09
CA TYR A 365 -6.06 -23.90 7.90
C TYR A 365 -7.24 -23.43 7.05
N HIS A 366 -6.95 -22.72 5.96
CA HIS A 366 -7.98 -22.25 5.04
C HIS A 366 -8.76 -23.39 4.41
N PHE A 367 -8.06 -24.47 4.01
CA PHE A 367 -8.70 -25.66 3.47
C PHE A 367 -9.62 -26.35 4.49
N VAL A 368 -9.18 -26.47 5.75
CA VAL A 368 -9.95 -27.16 6.80
C VAL A 368 -11.15 -26.35 7.31
N THR A 369 -11.01 -25.02 7.40
CA THR A 369 -12.01 -24.16 8.06
C THR A 369 -12.82 -23.30 7.10
N GLY A 370 -12.35 -23.10 5.87
CA GLY A 370 -12.86 -22.07 4.96
C GLY A 370 -12.42 -20.65 5.31
N GLU A 371 -11.78 -20.42 6.46
CA GLU A 371 -11.36 -19.10 6.93
C GLU A 371 -9.97 -18.73 6.44
N LYS A 372 -9.77 -17.47 6.03
CA LYS A 372 -8.47 -16.99 5.57
C LYS A 372 -7.83 -16.06 6.59
N ILE A 373 -6.66 -16.46 7.09
CA ILE A 373 -5.85 -15.61 7.97
C ILE A 373 -4.92 -14.74 7.10
N ALA A 374 -5.07 -13.42 7.23
CA ALA A 374 -4.16 -12.47 6.60
C ALA A 374 -2.80 -12.51 7.32
N LYS A 375 -1.69 -12.54 6.60
CA LYS A 375 -0.34 -12.56 7.20
C LYS A 375 -0.11 -11.33 8.07
N GLU A 376 -0.64 -10.19 7.64
CA GLU A 376 -0.56 -8.93 8.36
C GLU A 376 -1.22 -9.00 9.74
N SER A 377 -2.21 -9.88 9.93
CA SER A 377 -2.85 -10.11 11.25
C SER A 377 -1.94 -10.78 12.28
N LEU A 378 -0.84 -11.40 11.82
CA LEU A 378 0.14 -12.06 12.67
C LEU A 378 1.18 -11.08 13.22
N LEU A 379 1.27 -9.89 12.63
CA LEU A 379 2.20 -8.86 13.06
C LEU A 379 1.69 -8.18 14.34
N PRO A 380 2.51 -8.10 15.41
CA PRO A 380 2.08 -7.52 16.68
C PRO A 380 1.78 -6.01 16.59
N TYR A 381 2.33 -5.34 15.56
CA TYR A 381 2.19 -3.92 15.28
C TYR A 381 1.16 -3.56 14.18
N SER A 382 0.41 -4.53 13.68
CA SER A 382 -0.57 -4.31 12.60
C SER A 382 -1.99 -4.22 13.15
N LEU A 383 -2.70 -3.16 12.74
CA LEU A 383 -4.12 -2.96 13.06
C LEU A 383 -5.00 -3.25 11.85
N GLY A 384 -6.04 -4.06 12.05
CA GLY A 384 -6.97 -4.49 11.01
C GLY A 384 -8.24 -3.65 10.98
N TYR A 385 -8.67 -3.23 9.79
CA TYR A 385 -9.82 -2.36 9.55
C TYR A 385 -10.80 -3.10 8.64
N TYR A 386 -11.83 -3.70 9.23
CA TYR A 386 -12.86 -4.43 8.49
C TYR A 386 -13.81 -3.46 7.78
N LEU A 387 -13.81 -3.51 6.45
CA LEU A 387 -14.65 -2.73 5.57
C LEU A 387 -15.88 -3.55 5.19
N LYS A 388 -16.98 -3.35 5.94
CA LYS A 388 -18.28 -4.00 5.72
C LYS A 388 -18.77 -3.88 4.27
N GLU A 389 -18.42 -2.79 3.60
CA GLU A 389 -18.83 -2.46 2.23
C GLU A 389 -18.21 -3.38 1.17
N SER A 390 -17.09 -4.01 1.51
CA SER A 390 -16.29 -4.81 0.59
C SER A 390 -16.04 -6.23 1.07
N ASP A 391 -16.46 -6.54 2.30
CA ASP A 391 -16.09 -7.74 3.05
C ASP A 391 -14.57 -8.00 3.00
N THR A 392 -13.78 -6.94 3.24
CA THR A 392 -12.33 -7.04 3.30
C THR A 392 -11.77 -6.35 4.53
N THR A 393 -10.65 -6.86 5.03
CA THR A 393 -9.90 -6.22 6.11
C THR A 393 -8.65 -5.59 5.53
N GLU A 394 -8.51 -4.28 5.67
CA GLU A 394 -7.28 -3.57 5.37
C GLU A 394 -6.38 -3.54 6.61
N TRP A 395 -5.07 -3.73 6.42
CA TRP A 395 -4.11 -3.73 7.52
C TRP A 395 -3.21 -2.50 7.46
N GLN A 396 -3.00 -1.84 8.59
CA GLN A 396 -2.08 -0.72 8.73
C GLN A 396 -0.96 -1.11 9.71
N LYS A 397 0.29 -1.00 9.25
CA LYS A 397 1.48 -1.33 10.05
C LYS A 397 1.96 -0.10 10.84
N HIS A 398 2.25 -0.29 12.11
CA HIS A 398 2.78 0.73 13.03
C HIS A 398 4.08 0.28 13.70
N GLU A 399 4.93 -0.44 12.96
CA GLU A 399 6.20 -1.03 13.43
C GLU A 399 7.08 -0.04 14.18
N TRP A 400 7.37 1.13 13.59
CA TRP A 400 8.19 2.14 14.24
C TRP A 400 7.64 2.57 15.61
N VAL A 401 6.32 2.74 15.75
CA VAL A 401 5.71 3.14 17.02
C VAL A 401 5.76 1.99 18.02
N TYR A 402 5.55 0.76 17.56
CA TYR A 402 5.67 -0.44 18.39
C TYR A 402 7.09 -0.59 18.96
N ASP A 403 8.12 -0.41 18.13
CA ASP A 403 9.52 -0.59 18.51
C ASP A 403 10.07 0.55 19.39
N ASN A 404 9.64 1.80 19.14
CA ASN A 404 10.21 2.99 19.79
C ASN A 404 9.32 3.59 20.88
N ALA A 405 8.02 3.28 20.90
CA ALA A 405 7.03 3.92 21.76
C ALA A 405 5.91 2.94 22.15
N TYR A 406 6.28 1.79 22.73
CA TYR A 406 5.36 0.67 22.93
C TYR A 406 4.09 1.02 23.73
N LYS A 407 4.19 1.79 24.82
CA LYS A 407 3.00 2.20 25.58
C LYS A 407 2.06 3.10 24.76
N PHE A 408 2.61 3.99 23.94
CA PHE A 408 1.83 4.80 23.01
C PHE A 408 1.17 3.94 21.93
N TYR A 409 1.86 2.91 21.41
CA TYR A 409 1.23 1.93 20.51
C TYR A 409 0.05 1.21 21.17
N GLN A 410 0.17 0.80 22.44
CA GLN A 410 -0.95 0.23 23.19
C GLN A 410 -2.14 1.21 23.26
N ASN A 411 -1.88 2.51 23.40
CA ASN A 411 -2.94 3.51 23.38
C ASN A 411 -3.66 3.56 22.01
N LEU A 412 -2.93 3.44 20.90
CA LEU A 412 -3.53 3.35 19.56
C LEU A 412 -4.38 2.07 19.39
N VAL A 413 -3.94 0.93 19.93
CA VAL A 413 -4.66 -0.35 19.89
C VAL A 413 -5.99 -0.24 20.66
N GLU A 414 -6.00 0.42 21.81
CA GLU A 414 -7.21 0.61 22.59
C GLU A 414 -8.19 1.56 21.89
N TYR A 415 -7.69 2.70 21.37
CA TYR A 415 -8.48 3.61 20.54
C TYR A 415 -9.11 2.86 19.35
N HIS A 416 -8.33 2.03 18.66
CA HIS A 416 -8.81 1.17 17.57
C HIS A 416 -9.92 0.22 18.01
N LYS A 417 -9.71 -0.50 19.12
CA LYS A 417 -10.65 -1.50 19.64
C LYS A 417 -11.99 -0.90 20.04
N VAL A 418 -12.00 0.32 20.60
CA VAL A 418 -13.24 1.01 20.97
C VAL A 418 -13.99 1.45 19.72
N PHE A 419 -13.35 2.19 18.82
CA PHE A 419 -14.05 2.76 17.65
C PHE A 419 -14.42 1.73 16.58
N THR A 420 -13.81 0.55 16.56
CA THR A 420 -14.24 -0.56 15.68
C THR A 420 -15.51 -1.28 16.18
N LYS A 421 -15.83 -1.18 17.47
CA LYS A 421 -16.99 -1.83 18.09
C LYS A 421 -18.15 -0.89 18.40
N ARG A 422 -17.87 0.42 18.40
CA ARG A 422 -18.85 1.46 18.72
C ARG A 422 -19.94 1.57 17.64
N ILE A 423 -21.20 1.65 18.07
CA ILE A 423 -22.40 1.73 17.22
C ILE A 423 -23.31 2.91 17.56
N ASP A 424 -22.92 3.74 18.52
CA ASP A 424 -23.64 4.93 18.97
C ASP A 424 -23.47 6.12 17.99
N GLY A 425 -24.06 7.26 18.34
CA GLY A 425 -23.95 8.50 17.56
C GLY A 425 -22.53 9.07 17.45
N GLU A 426 -21.58 8.61 18.27
CA GLU A 426 -20.17 8.97 18.18
C GLU A 426 -19.35 7.99 17.32
N SER A 427 -20.01 7.01 16.69
CA SER A 427 -19.36 6.11 15.76
C SER A 427 -18.76 6.87 14.57
N ILE A 428 -17.56 6.48 14.17
CA ILE A 428 -16.86 7.03 13.01
C ILE A 428 -16.66 5.94 11.96
N GLY A 429 -16.69 6.31 10.69
CA GLY A 429 -16.44 5.36 9.60
C GLY A 429 -15.05 4.73 9.71
N ILE A 430 -14.94 3.43 9.37
CA ILE A 430 -13.69 2.65 9.49
C ILE A 430 -12.52 3.28 8.72
N VAL A 431 -12.77 3.86 7.54
CA VAL A 431 -11.75 4.59 6.76
C VAL A 431 -11.26 5.84 7.50
N THR A 432 -12.17 6.56 8.16
CA THR A 432 -11.82 7.73 8.99
C THR A 432 -11.00 7.32 10.20
N LEU A 433 -11.39 6.25 10.90
CA LEU A 433 -10.64 5.69 12.02
C LEU A 433 -9.21 5.33 11.62
N LYS A 434 -9.03 4.63 10.49
CA LYS A 434 -7.72 4.31 9.92
C LYS A 434 -6.88 5.56 9.65
N GLY A 435 -7.51 6.62 9.11
CA GLY A 435 -6.87 7.91 8.88
C GLY A 435 -6.42 8.60 10.16
N TYR A 436 -7.24 8.58 11.22
CA TYR A 436 -6.92 9.16 12.52
C TYR A 436 -5.75 8.46 13.18
N ILE A 437 -5.79 7.13 13.32
CA ILE A 437 -4.69 6.37 13.92
C ILE A 437 -3.41 6.54 13.10
N GLY A 438 -3.51 6.55 11.77
CA GLY A 438 -2.37 6.85 10.90
C GLY A 438 -1.76 8.22 11.14
N SER A 439 -2.61 9.23 11.39
CA SER A 439 -2.17 10.60 11.70
C SER A 439 -1.54 10.68 13.09
N MET A 440 -2.12 10.00 14.09
CA MET A 440 -1.57 9.92 15.46
C MET A 440 -0.17 9.29 15.46
N ALA A 441 0.00 8.16 14.78
CA ALA A 441 1.28 7.47 14.66
C ALA A 441 2.34 8.31 13.91
N ARG A 442 1.95 8.96 12.80
CA ARG A 442 2.86 9.81 12.01
C ARG A 442 3.26 11.08 12.76
N ALA A 443 2.34 11.70 13.49
CA ALA A 443 2.63 12.90 14.26
C ALA A 443 3.75 12.67 15.28
N LEU A 444 3.79 11.51 15.94
CA LEU A 444 4.92 11.13 16.80
C LEU A 444 6.15 10.77 15.97
N LYS A 445 6.03 9.85 15.01
CA LYS A 445 7.18 9.32 14.24
C LYS A 445 7.97 10.42 13.53
N GLU A 446 7.29 11.30 12.81
CA GLU A 446 7.94 12.31 11.99
C GLU A 446 8.58 13.41 12.84
N ASN A 447 8.13 13.60 14.08
CA ASN A 447 8.64 14.62 14.99
C ASN A 447 9.43 14.00 16.17
N ALA A 448 9.81 12.72 16.07
CA ALA A 448 10.61 12.07 17.10
C ALA A 448 12.02 12.67 17.21
N SER A 449 12.57 13.20 16.11
CA SER A 449 13.89 13.83 16.07
C SER A 449 13.97 15.15 16.83
N SER A 450 12.83 15.77 17.17
CA SER A 450 12.80 16.98 18.01
C SER A 450 12.70 16.65 19.50
N LEU A 451 12.72 15.37 19.87
CA LEU A 451 12.64 14.89 21.25
C LEU A 451 14.00 14.35 21.72
N THR A 452 14.26 14.47 23.01
CA THR A 452 15.44 13.84 23.63
C THR A 452 15.22 12.34 23.86
N ASP A 453 16.30 11.58 24.06
CA ASP A 453 16.22 10.15 24.39
C ASP A 453 15.42 9.90 25.68
N GLU A 454 15.49 10.82 26.64
CA GLU A 454 14.75 10.76 27.90
C GLU A 454 13.25 10.96 27.69
N GLN A 455 12.87 11.95 26.86
CA GLN A 455 11.47 12.18 26.47
C GLN A 455 10.92 10.97 25.70
N MET A 456 11.70 10.38 24.79
CA MET A 456 11.30 9.16 24.08
C MET A 456 11.12 7.96 25.02
N LYS A 457 11.99 7.78 26.03
CA LYS A 457 11.82 6.76 27.08
C LYS A 457 10.54 6.99 27.91
N LEU A 458 10.20 8.26 28.18
CA LEU A 458 8.97 8.60 28.89
C LEU A 458 7.72 8.21 28.07
N ILE A 459 7.70 8.51 26.77
CA ILE A 459 6.62 8.10 25.87
C ILE A 459 6.54 6.56 25.77
N ALA A 460 7.68 5.87 25.68
CA ALA A 460 7.71 4.42 25.59
C ALA A 460 7.14 3.71 26.84
N SER A 461 7.27 4.33 28.02
CA SER A 461 6.83 3.80 29.30
C SER A 461 5.43 4.25 29.73
N HIS A 462 5.08 5.53 29.52
CA HIS A 462 3.83 6.16 29.99
C HIS A 462 2.81 6.42 28.87
N GLY A 463 3.23 6.32 27.61
CA GLY A 463 2.35 6.47 26.44
C GLY A 463 1.83 7.90 26.30
N VAL A 464 0.52 8.05 26.07
CA VAL A 464 -0.11 9.36 25.91
C VAL A 464 -0.02 10.26 27.15
N HIS A 465 0.15 9.69 28.35
CA HIS A 465 0.28 10.46 29.60
C HIS A 465 1.57 11.29 29.64
N ALA A 466 2.64 10.81 28.99
CA ALA A 466 3.90 11.54 28.86
C ALA A 466 3.74 12.92 28.19
N PHE A 467 2.69 13.11 27.38
CA PHE A 467 2.45 14.37 26.67
C PHE A 467 1.94 15.49 27.58
N VAL A 468 1.37 15.16 28.74
CA VAL A 468 0.84 16.14 29.70
C VAL A 468 1.74 16.31 30.93
N GLU A 469 2.66 15.36 31.17
CA GLU A 469 3.68 15.47 32.20
C GLU A 469 4.66 16.64 31.94
N ASN A 470 5.35 17.08 32.99
CA ASN A 470 6.35 18.16 32.94
C ASN A 470 5.84 19.43 32.22
N ASN A 471 4.64 19.90 32.57
CA ASN A 471 4.03 21.08 31.96
C ASN A 471 3.91 20.97 30.43
N CYS A 472 3.52 19.77 29.96
CA CYS A 472 3.30 19.43 28.56
C CYS A 472 4.54 19.66 27.66
N GLU A 473 5.74 19.46 28.17
CA GLU A 473 7.01 19.71 27.45
C GLU A 473 7.09 18.92 26.14
N ILE A 474 6.78 17.62 26.18
CA ILE A 474 6.78 16.75 25.00
C ILE A 474 5.76 17.21 23.95
N LEU A 475 4.55 17.57 24.39
CA LEU A 475 3.50 18.09 23.51
C LEU A 475 3.91 19.42 22.87
N LYS A 476 4.56 20.31 23.63
CA LYS A 476 5.11 21.58 23.13
C LYS A 476 6.17 21.34 22.07
N ALA A 477 7.15 20.47 22.33
CA ALA A 477 8.23 20.15 21.40
C ALA A 477 7.69 19.58 20.07
N ILE A 478 6.74 18.63 20.12
CA ILE A 478 6.12 18.08 18.92
C ILE A 478 5.35 19.16 18.15
N ARG A 479 4.56 20.01 18.84
CA ARG A 479 3.79 21.08 18.20
C ARG A 479 4.68 22.13 17.56
N GLU A 480 5.78 22.51 18.23
CA GLU A 480 6.80 23.42 17.70
C GLU A 480 7.46 22.85 16.45
N ALA A 481 7.87 21.57 16.48
CA ALA A 481 8.45 20.90 15.32
C ALA A 481 7.48 20.85 14.12
N ILE A 482 6.20 20.56 14.37
CA ILE A 482 5.15 20.61 13.34
C ILE A 482 5.03 22.03 12.76
N GLN A 483 4.98 23.06 13.62
CA GLN A 483 4.87 24.45 13.18
C GLN A 483 6.08 24.89 12.35
N LEU A 484 7.29 24.55 12.78
CA LEU A 484 8.54 24.88 12.09
C LEU A 484 8.58 24.25 10.69
N LYS A 485 8.28 22.96 10.58
CA LYS A 485 8.18 22.26 9.29
C LYS A 485 7.13 22.87 8.37
N SER A 486 6.01 23.34 8.92
CA SER A 486 5.01 24.04 8.13
C SER A 486 5.45 25.42 7.66
N LYS A 487 6.19 26.16 8.48
CA LYS A 487 6.79 27.45 8.07
C LYS A 487 7.88 27.28 7.01
N GLN A 488 8.61 26.17 7.04
CA GLN A 488 9.69 25.85 6.09
C GLN A 488 9.18 25.26 4.77
N GLY A 489 7.89 24.90 4.68
CA GLY A 489 7.31 24.27 3.49
C GLY A 489 7.49 22.74 3.43
N ASP A 490 8.20 22.14 4.39
CA ASP A 490 8.39 20.68 4.49
C ASP A 490 7.09 19.93 4.81
N LEU A 491 6.13 20.61 5.45
CA LEU A 491 4.83 20.05 5.82
C LEU A 491 3.70 21.02 5.46
N SER A 492 2.78 20.62 4.58
CA SER A 492 1.63 21.48 4.26
C SER A 492 0.83 21.87 5.52
N VAL A 493 0.30 23.10 5.56
CA VAL A 493 -0.47 23.62 6.70
C VAL A 493 -1.67 22.71 7.04
N PHE A 494 -2.30 22.12 6.02
CA PHE A 494 -3.38 21.15 6.22
C PHE A 494 -2.92 19.92 7.02
N VAL A 495 -1.79 19.32 6.65
CA VAL A 495 -1.25 18.14 7.34
C VAL A 495 -0.74 18.51 8.73
N GLY A 496 -0.11 19.68 8.90
CA GLY A 496 0.31 20.17 10.22
C GLY A 496 -0.88 20.30 11.19
N ASN A 497 -1.98 20.92 10.74
CA ASN A 497 -3.21 21.00 11.53
C ASN A 497 -3.82 19.62 11.80
N GLN A 498 -3.76 18.70 10.83
CA GLN A 498 -4.22 17.33 11.00
C GLN A 498 -3.42 16.59 12.08
N TYR A 499 -2.10 16.77 12.14
CA TYR A 499 -1.25 16.14 13.17
C TYR A 499 -1.54 16.67 14.56
N GLN A 500 -1.61 18.00 14.75
CA GLN A 500 -1.96 18.57 16.05
C GLN A 500 -3.37 18.13 16.49
N SER A 501 -4.35 18.15 15.58
CA SER A 501 -5.72 17.68 15.87
C SER A 501 -5.79 16.18 16.19
N ALA A 502 -4.97 15.35 15.54
CA ALA A 502 -4.93 13.91 15.81
C ALA A 502 -4.38 13.62 17.20
N ILE A 503 -3.33 14.33 17.64
CA ILE A 503 -2.81 14.24 19.01
C ILE A 503 -3.89 14.67 20.02
N ASP A 504 -4.55 15.81 19.79
CA ASP A 504 -5.60 16.32 20.69
C ASP A 504 -6.77 15.33 20.82
N LYS A 505 -7.19 14.70 19.72
CA LYS A 505 -8.23 13.66 19.75
C LYS A 505 -7.81 12.45 20.58
N LEU A 506 -6.54 12.04 20.49
CA LEU A 506 -6.04 10.91 21.25
C LEU A 506 -5.96 11.24 22.75
N LEU A 507 -5.45 12.43 23.11
CA LEU A 507 -5.40 12.89 24.50
C LEU A 507 -6.81 13.01 25.11
N SER A 508 -7.73 13.63 24.39
CA SER A 508 -9.13 13.78 24.81
C SER A 508 -9.82 12.43 25.01
N PHE A 509 -9.53 11.42 24.18
CA PHE A 509 -10.06 10.06 24.37
C PHE A 509 -9.62 9.44 25.70
N TYR A 510 -8.44 9.79 26.21
CA TYR A 510 -7.94 9.37 27.52
C TYR A 510 -8.33 10.32 28.67
N GLY A 511 -9.18 11.32 28.41
CA GLY A 511 -9.57 12.31 29.42
C GLY A 511 -8.45 13.25 29.83
N LEU A 512 -7.42 13.41 28.99
CA LEU A 512 -6.28 14.29 29.24
C LEU A 512 -6.51 15.67 28.64
N ASP A 513 -6.23 16.71 29.42
CA ASP A 513 -6.31 18.10 28.97
C ASP A 513 -5.20 18.41 27.96
N THR A 514 -5.53 19.21 26.95
CA THR A 514 -4.61 19.62 25.89
C THR A 514 -4.38 21.13 25.94
N ILE A 515 -3.16 21.55 25.62
CA ILE A 515 -2.78 22.95 25.51
C ILE A 515 -2.64 23.37 24.05
N LYS A 516 -3.16 24.54 23.68
CA LYS A 516 -3.02 25.09 22.32
C LYS A 516 -1.72 25.87 22.17
N SER A 517 -0.57 25.19 22.17
CA SER A 517 0.75 25.79 21.89
C SER A 517 1.15 25.65 20.41
N PHE A 518 2.01 26.58 19.93
CA PHE A 518 2.61 26.60 18.58
C PHE A 518 1.60 26.34 17.44
N PRO A 519 0.59 27.21 17.24
CA PRO A 519 -0.41 27.02 16.20
C PRO A 519 0.24 27.08 14.81
N VAL A 520 -0.17 26.18 13.91
CA VAL A 520 0.38 26.09 12.54
C VAL A 520 0.01 27.32 11.69
N ASN A 521 -1.02 28.09 12.08
CA ASN A 521 -1.59 29.18 11.29
C ASN A 521 -1.20 30.57 11.83
N THR A 522 -0.47 31.37 11.05
CA THR A 522 -0.24 32.81 11.30
C THR A 522 -0.70 33.74 10.18
N GLU A 523 -1.17 33.24 9.04
CA GLU A 523 -1.52 34.08 7.87
C GLU A 523 -2.79 33.59 7.17
N LEU A 524 -3.95 33.91 7.76
CA LEU A 524 -5.27 33.70 7.15
C LEU A 524 -5.44 34.45 5.82
N THR A 525 -4.70 35.55 5.62
CA THR A 525 -4.86 36.47 4.49
C THR A 525 -4.20 35.96 3.20
N ALA A 526 -2.99 35.38 3.29
CA ALA A 526 -2.29 34.82 2.14
C ALA A 526 -2.98 33.55 1.61
N GLN A 527 -3.49 32.69 2.50
CA GLN A 527 -4.27 31.51 2.11
C GLN A 527 -5.60 31.85 1.46
N HIS A 528 -6.25 32.95 1.86
CA HIS A 528 -7.48 33.37 1.21
C HIS A 528 -7.19 33.79 -0.24
N GLN A 529 -6.10 34.52 -0.49
CA GLN A 529 -5.66 34.92 -1.83
C GLN A 529 -5.14 33.75 -2.68
N GLU A 530 -4.39 32.80 -2.11
CA GLU A 530 -3.93 31.59 -2.80
C GLU A 530 -5.08 30.60 -3.07
N GLN A 531 -6.07 30.51 -2.18
CA GLN A 531 -7.29 29.74 -2.44
C GLN A 531 -8.13 30.38 -3.54
N LEU A 532 -8.23 31.71 -3.58
CA LEU A 532 -8.93 32.45 -4.63
C LEU A 532 -8.28 32.21 -6.01
N SER A 533 -6.95 32.20 -6.11
CA SER A 533 -6.23 31.90 -7.37
C SER A 533 -6.28 30.42 -7.77
N GLN A 534 -6.17 29.47 -6.83
CA GLN A 534 -6.27 28.02 -7.10
C GLN A 534 -7.71 27.51 -7.32
N ASN A 535 -8.74 28.33 -7.11
CA ASN A 535 -10.13 27.91 -7.28
C ASN A 535 -10.57 27.83 -8.76
N GLN A 536 -9.84 28.44 -9.70
CA GLN A 536 -10.12 28.33 -11.14
C GLN A 536 -9.89 26.90 -11.69
N ASP A 537 -8.88 26.17 -11.21
CA ASP A 537 -8.61 24.78 -11.63
C ASP A 537 -9.57 23.73 -11.01
N LYS A 538 -10.36 24.13 -10.01
CA LYS A 538 -11.27 23.23 -9.25
C LYS A 538 -12.65 23.05 -9.88
N LEU A 539 -12.91 23.63 -11.06
CA LEU A 539 -14.17 23.49 -11.79
C LEU A 539 -13.95 22.97 -13.21
N TYR A 540 -14.85 22.13 -13.73
CA TYR A 540 -14.76 21.69 -15.12
C TYR A 540 -15.38 22.74 -16.03
N SER A 541 -14.69 23.08 -17.12
CA SER A 541 -15.26 23.81 -18.25
C SER A 541 -16.31 22.97 -18.98
N TYR A 542 -17.20 23.64 -19.71
CA TYR A 542 -18.22 22.97 -20.54
C TYR A 542 -17.60 21.93 -21.48
N ARG A 543 -16.46 22.25 -22.11
CA ARG A 543 -15.75 21.38 -23.05
C ARG A 543 -15.22 20.11 -22.38
N GLU A 544 -14.64 20.22 -21.18
CA GLU A 544 -14.16 19.07 -20.42
C GLU A 544 -15.30 18.13 -20.02
N VAL A 545 -16.47 18.68 -19.67
CA VAL A 545 -17.65 17.87 -19.31
C VAL A 545 -18.22 17.15 -20.53
N VAL A 546 -18.28 17.81 -21.68
CA VAL A 546 -18.68 17.21 -22.95
C VAL A 546 -17.71 16.09 -23.35
N GLU A 547 -16.42 16.29 -23.16
CA GLU A 547 -15.39 15.28 -23.43
C GLU A 547 -15.57 14.04 -22.54
N LEU A 548 -15.71 14.24 -21.23
CA LEU A 548 -16.00 13.15 -20.28
C LEU A 548 -17.28 12.40 -20.65
N ALA A 549 -18.36 13.12 -20.98
CA ALA A 549 -19.62 12.50 -21.39
C ALA A 549 -19.46 11.68 -22.69
N TYR A 550 -18.78 12.23 -23.70
CA TYR A 550 -18.53 11.54 -24.97
C TYR A 550 -17.75 10.24 -24.77
N TYR A 551 -16.63 10.28 -24.05
CA TYR A 551 -15.80 9.09 -23.86
C TYR A 551 -16.47 8.04 -22.96
N ILE A 552 -17.32 8.44 -22.01
CA ILE A 552 -18.14 7.50 -21.23
C ILE A 552 -19.13 6.75 -22.15
N GLU A 553 -19.86 7.47 -23.01
CA GLU A 553 -20.80 6.83 -23.95
C GLU A 553 -20.10 5.98 -25.00
N LYS A 554 -18.95 6.44 -25.52
CA LYS A 554 -18.09 5.69 -26.44
C LYS A 554 -17.69 4.35 -25.81
N GLY A 555 -17.20 4.38 -24.56
CA GLY A 555 -16.86 3.16 -23.82
C GLY A 555 -18.05 2.23 -23.62
N LEU A 556 -19.24 2.76 -23.28
CA LEU A 556 -20.45 1.95 -23.12
C LEU A 556 -20.92 1.29 -24.43
N SER A 557 -20.56 1.86 -25.59
CA SER A 557 -20.83 1.28 -26.91
C SER A 557 -19.82 0.22 -27.35
N GLU A 558 -18.67 0.11 -26.67
CA GLU A 558 -17.60 -0.84 -27.01
C GLU A 558 -17.93 -2.25 -26.51
N THR A 559 -17.78 -3.24 -27.40
CA THR A 559 -18.15 -4.63 -27.10
C THR A 559 -17.06 -5.34 -26.31
N LEU A 560 -15.79 -4.99 -26.54
CA LEU A 560 -14.61 -5.64 -25.96
C LEU A 560 -14.29 -5.27 -24.50
N LEU A 561 -14.96 -4.25 -23.93
CA LEU A 561 -14.73 -3.88 -22.54
C LEU A 561 -15.22 -4.95 -21.56
N THR A 562 -14.45 -5.15 -20.49
CA THR A 562 -14.79 -6.09 -19.43
C THR A 562 -16.04 -5.65 -18.66
N ILE A 563 -16.68 -6.59 -17.94
CA ILE A 563 -17.83 -6.26 -17.08
C ILE A 563 -17.47 -5.20 -16.05
N LYS A 564 -16.28 -5.31 -15.44
CA LYS A 564 -15.74 -4.31 -14.51
C LYS A 564 -15.75 -2.92 -15.13
N ASP A 565 -15.32 -2.81 -16.39
CA ASP A 565 -15.20 -1.52 -17.07
C ASP A 565 -16.57 -0.95 -17.42
N LYS A 566 -17.49 -1.78 -17.93
CA LYS A 566 -18.87 -1.36 -18.24
C LYS A 566 -19.62 -0.89 -16.99
N VAL A 567 -19.51 -1.62 -15.87
CA VAL A 567 -20.10 -1.22 -14.59
C VAL A 567 -19.50 0.08 -14.07
N THR A 568 -18.19 0.28 -14.24
CA THR A 568 -17.50 1.53 -13.89
C THR A 568 -18.00 2.71 -14.71
N LEU A 569 -18.21 2.53 -16.02
CA LEU A 569 -18.73 3.57 -16.90
C LEU A 569 -20.19 3.93 -16.59
N TYR A 570 -21.05 2.96 -16.27
CA TYR A 570 -22.41 3.25 -15.79
C TYR A 570 -22.40 4.06 -14.48
N ALA A 571 -21.54 3.70 -13.52
CA ALA A 571 -21.40 4.46 -12.29
C ALA A 571 -20.90 5.90 -12.57
N ALA A 572 -19.92 6.06 -13.46
CA ALA A 572 -19.39 7.36 -13.85
C ALA A 572 -20.46 8.23 -14.53
N LYS A 573 -21.29 7.64 -15.40
CA LYS A 573 -22.43 8.30 -16.04
C LYS A 573 -23.46 8.79 -15.02
N VAL A 574 -23.82 7.96 -14.03
CA VAL A 574 -24.74 8.36 -12.94
C VAL A 574 -24.16 9.51 -12.12
N ILE A 575 -22.88 9.43 -11.73
CA ILE A 575 -22.20 10.49 -10.96
C ILE A 575 -22.11 11.78 -11.76
N LEU A 576 -21.79 11.72 -13.05
CA LEU A 576 -21.70 12.88 -13.93
C LEU A 576 -23.06 13.57 -14.12
N LYS A 577 -24.13 12.78 -14.27
CA LYS A 577 -25.52 13.26 -14.40
C LYS A 577 -26.03 13.99 -13.15
N THR A 578 -25.62 13.53 -11.98
CA THR A 578 -26.29 13.90 -10.72
C THR A 578 -25.44 14.74 -9.79
N GLY A 579 -24.11 14.68 -9.91
CA GLY A 579 -23.18 15.24 -8.93
C GLY A 579 -23.24 14.54 -7.56
N TRP A 580 -23.83 13.35 -7.48
CA TRP A 580 -23.94 12.59 -6.23
C TRP A 580 -22.56 12.17 -5.69
N ASN A 581 -22.51 11.94 -4.38
CA ASN A 581 -21.28 11.45 -3.75
C ASN A 581 -20.96 10.05 -4.25
N SER A 582 -19.71 9.84 -4.70
CA SER A 582 -19.28 8.54 -5.24
C SER A 582 -19.52 7.37 -4.30
N THR A 583 -19.29 7.52 -2.99
CA THR A 583 -19.44 6.43 -2.03
C THR A 583 -20.91 5.98 -1.88
N PRO A 584 -21.87 6.83 -1.49
CA PRO A 584 -23.30 6.47 -1.48
C PRO A 584 -23.83 5.96 -2.82
N THR A 585 -23.35 6.49 -3.96
CA THR A 585 -23.78 6.02 -5.28
C THR A 585 -23.28 4.62 -5.59
N LEU A 586 -22.01 4.31 -5.28
CA LEU A 586 -21.42 2.99 -5.53
C LEU A 586 -21.92 1.92 -4.54
N GLU A 587 -22.45 2.34 -3.38
CA GLU A 587 -23.05 1.48 -2.36
C GLU A 587 -24.55 1.21 -2.58
N LEU A 588 -25.13 1.59 -3.71
CA LEU A 588 -26.56 1.33 -3.97
C LEU A 588 -26.91 -0.16 -4.02
N ASP A 589 -27.98 -0.52 -3.32
CA ASP A 589 -28.65 -1.82 -3.40
C ASP A 589 -29.87 -1.79 -4.33
N THR A 590 -30.29 -2.97 -4.78
CA THR A 590 -31.54 -3.11 -5.54
C THR A 590 -32.77 -2.64 -4.78
N ASP A 591 -32.73 -2.72 -3.44
CA ASP A 591 -33.85 -2.32 -2.57
C ASP A 591 -33.86 -0.81 -2.29
N ASP A 592 -32.73 -0.13 -2.52
CA ASP A 592 -32.69 1.33 -2.44
C ASP A 592 -33.47 1.98 -3.59
N LEU A 593 -33.81 1.20 -4.62
CA LEU A 593 -34.59 1.63 -5.76
C LEU A 593 -36.07 1.20 -5.62
N PHE A 594 -36.97 2.17 -5.53
CA PHE A 594 -38.40 1.92 -5.38
C PHE A 594 -39.22 2.94 -6.15
N PHE A 595 -40.54 2.75 -6.15
CA PHE A 595 -41.48 3.56 -6.93
C PHE A 595 -42.66 3.99 -6.07
N PHE A 596 -42.94 5.29 -6.04
CA PHE A 596 -44.15 5.81 -5.41
C PHE A 596 -45.35 5.65 -6.36
N ASN A 597 -46.50 5.27 -5.80
CA ASN A 597 -47.76 5.28 -6.52
C ASN A 597 -48.31 6.71 -6.55
N THR A 598 -48.48 7.29 -7.74
CA THR A 598 -49.10 8.61 -7.91
C THR A 598 -50.62 8.47 -8.02
N PRO A 599 -51.43 9.21 -7.22
CA PRO A 599 -52.88 9.11 -7.27
C PRO A 599 -53.51 9.51 -8.62
N LEU A 600 -52.81 10.35 -9.40
CA LEU A 600 -53.35 11.03 -10.59
C LEU A 600 -52.79 10.50 -11.93
N HIS A 601 -51.80 9.60 -11.92
CA HIS A 601 -51.18 9.05 -13.13
C HIS A 601 -50.88 7.56 -13.00
N SER A 602 -51.03 6.80 -14.08
CA SER A 602 -50.72 5.36 -14.15
C SER A 602 -49.22 5.04 -14.12
N SER A 603 -48.36 6.05 -14.30
CA SER A 603 -46.90 5.93 -14.24
C SER A 603 -46.39 6.12 -12.81
N LYS A 604 -45.73 5.09 -12.24
CA LYS A 604 -45.13 5.20 -10.91
C LYS A 604 -43.90 6.13 -10.92
N THR A 605 -43.76 6.99 -9.91
CA THR A 605 -42.62 7.91 -9.78
C THR A 605 -41.40 7.17 -9.25
N PRO A 606 -40.24 7.17 -9.95
CA PRO A 606 -39.03 6.55 -9.44
C PRO A 606 -38.48 7.30 -8.22
N ALA A 607 -38.05 6.54 -7.23
CA ALA A 607 -37.41 7.02 -6.03
C ALA A 607 -36.17 6.16 -5.71
N LEU A 608 -35.21 6.79 -5.05
CA LEU A 608 -33.93 6.17 -4.71
C LEU A 608 -33.41 6.70 -3.38
N ARG A 609 -32.96 5.80 -2.50
CA ARG A 609 -32.35 6.16 -1.21
C ARG A 609 -30.82 6.23 -1.32
N LEU A 610 -30.23 7.39 -1.02
CA LEU A 610 -28.76 7.56 -0.93
C LEU A 610 -28.32 7.62 0.53
N PHE A 611 -27.85 6.49 1.07
CA PHE A 611 -27.43 6.45 2.46
C PHE A 611 -26.10 7.18 2.68
N LYS A 612 -26.11 8.26 3.49
CA LYS A 612 -24.90 9.01 3.86
C LYS A 612 -24.64 8.84 5.36
N ARG A 613 -23.59 8.09 5.70
CA ARG A 613 -23.20 7.84 7.10
C ARG A 613 -22.53 9.08 7.71
N ARG A 614 -23.31 10.03 8.22
CA ARG A 614 -22.83 11.09 9.13
C ARG A 614 -23.53 10.95 10.48
N ALA A 615 -22.86 11.39 11.55
CA ALA A 615 -23.24 11.23 12.96
C ALA A 615 -24.65 11.73 13.38
N ASN A 616 -25.44 12.32 12.48
CA ASN A 616 -26.77 12.89 12.81
C ASN A 616 -27.92 12.39 11.90
N TYR A 617 -27.71 11.37 11.04
CA TYR A 617 -28.82 10.78 10.29
C TYR A 617 -29.64 9.87 11.19
N GLN A 618 -30.88 10.25 11.48
CA GLN A 618 -31.84 9.43 12.22
C GLN A 618 -32.69 8.63 11.23
N THR A 619 -32.62 7.30 11.28
CA THR A 619 -33.56 6.43 10.56
C THR A 619 -34.86 6.34 11.36
N GLN A 620 -35.96 6.89 10.83
CA GLN A 620 -37.22 7.03 11.57
C GLN A 620 -38.19 5.87 11.28
N TRP A 621 -37.73 4.62 11.49
CA TRP A 621 -38.50 3.38 11.27
C TRP A 621 -39.80 3.25 12.10
N HIS A 622 -40.02 4.15 13.05
CA HIS A 622 -41.10 4.13 14.03
C HIS A 622 -42.25 5.11 13.69
N LYS A 623 -42.13 5.91 12.62
CA LYS A 623 -43.21 6.80 12.18
C LYS A 623 -44.13 6.08 11.19
N PHE A 624 -45.42 6.06 11.50
CA PHE A 624 -46.47 5.49 10.64
C PHE A 624 -46.88 6.43 9.49
N GLU A 625 -46.64 7.73 9.63
CA GLU A 625 -46.86 8.74 8.59
C GLU A 625 -45.52 9.41 8.24
N ILE A 626 -45.13 9.32 6.97
CA ILE A 626 -43.88 9.88 6.44
C ILE A 626 -44.22 11.18 5.72
N GLN A 627 -43.73 12.31 6.22
CA GLN A 627 -43.87 13.63 5.56
C GLN A 627 -42.67 13.89 4.61
N ALA A 628 -42.76 14.90 3.74
CA ALA A 628 -41.69 15.24 2.79
C ALA A 628 -40.34 15.53 3.50
N GLU A 629 -40.38 16.23 4.65
CA GLU A 629 -39.18 16.48 5.46
C GLU A 629 -38.56 15.19 6.05
N ASP A 630 -39.37 14.15 6.27
CA ASP A 630 -38.91 12.86 6.77
C ASP A 630 -38.19 12.08 5.65
N LEU A 631 -38.67 12.15 4.41
CA LEU A 631 -38.00 11.58 3.23
C LEU A 631 -36.63 12.23 2.99
N GLU A 632 -36.53 13.56 3.15
CA GLU A 632 -35.26 14.28 3.04
C GLU A 632 -34.26 13.88 4.14
N LYS A 633 -34.73 13.74 5.39
CA LYS A 633 -33.91 13.26 6.52
C LYS A 633 -33.41 11.83 6.33
N GLU A 634 -34.17 10.99 5.63
CA GLU A 634 -33.75 9.63 5.25
C GLU A 634 -32.86 9.56 4.01
N GLY A 635 -32.64 10.69 3.32
CA GLY A 635 -31.84 10.75 2.10
C GLY A 635 -32.53 10.12 0.89
N VAL A 636 -33.87 10.11 0.86
CA VAL A 636 -34.67 9.63 -0.27
C VAL A 636 -34.79 10.74 -1.32
N LEU A 637 -34.40 10.44 -2.54
CA LEU A 637 -34.53 11.28 -3.72
C LEU A 637 -35.65 10.73 -4.62
N TYR A 638 -36.43 11.60 -5.27
CA TYR A 638 -37.54 11.18 -6.14
C TYR A 638 -37.81 12.15 -7.29
N GLY A 639 -38.61 11.71 -8.26
CA GLY A 639 -39.06 12.54 -9.39
C GLY A 639 -37.92 12.96 -10.34
N ASP A 640 -37.94 14.22 -10.76
CA ASP A 640 -37.03 14.84 -11.76
C ASP A 640 -35.53 14.73 -11.41
N VAL A 641 -35.20 14.44 -10.15
CA VAL A 641 -33.82 14.24 -9.67
C VAL A 641 -33.31 12.84 -9.99
N VAL A 642 -34.19 11.83 -10.00
CA VAL A 642 -33.84 10.40 -10.21
C VAL A 642 -34.14 9.94 -11.63
N GLU A 643 -35.16 10.51 -12.27
CA GLU A 643 -35.60 10.13 -13.62
C GLU A 643 -34.48 10.12 -14.68
N PRO A 644 -33.50 11.04 -14.70
CA PRO A 644 -32.44 11.04 -15.72
C PRO A 644 -31.45 9.86 -15.62
N VAL A 645 -31.36 9.19 -14.47
CA VAL A 645 -30.39 8.12 -14.17
C VAL A 645 -31.01 6.76 -13.93
N ILE A 646 -32.33 6.68 -13.74
CA ILE A 646 -33.02 5.42 -13.41
C ILE A 646 -32.75 4.31 -14.42
N PHE A 647 -32.65 4.66 -15.71
CA PHE A 647 -32.36 3.70 -16.77
C PHE A 647 -30.92 3.20 -16.72
N ASP A 648 -29.95 4.07 -16.43
CA ASP A 648 -28.55 3.68 -16.32
C ASP A 648 -28.31 2.78 -15.10
N ILE A 649 -28.98 3.07 -13.98
CA ILE A 649 -28.95 2.23 -12.79
C ILE A 649 -29.57 0.85 -13.11
N LYS A 650 -30.74 0.81 -13.77
CA LYS A 650 -31.35 -0.45 -14.21
C LYS A 650 -30.48 -1.23 -15.21
N ALA A 651 -29.78 -0.55 -16.11
CA ALA A 651 -28.86 -1.17 -17.04
C ALA A 651 -27.67 -1.80 -16.32
N ALA A 652 -27.10 -1.10 -15.32
CA ALA A 652 -26.09 -1.66 -14.43
C ALA A 652 -26.62 -2.87 -13.65
N THR A 653 -27.82 -2.77 -13.04
CA THR A 653 -28.46 -3.88 -12.32
C THR A 653 -28.67 -5.10 -13.21
N LYS A 654 -29.09 -4.89 -14.47
CA LYS A 654 -29.27 -6.00 -15.42
C LYS A 654 -27.93 -6.66 -15.75
N LEU A 655 -26.90 -5.85 -15.98
CA LEU A 655 -25.54 -6.31 -16.28
C LEU A 655 -24.92 -7.10 -15.12
N THR A 656 -25.24 -6.74 -13.87
CA THR A 656 -24.66 -7.35 -12.66
C THR A 656 -25.56 -8.40 -12.01
N SER A 657 -26.79 -8.60 -12.50
CA SER A 657 -27.78 -9.51 -11.91
C SER A 657 -27.29 -10.96 -11.71
N ILE A 658 -26.43 -11.46 -12.59
CA ILE A 658 -25.83 -12.81 -12.53
C ILE A 658 -24.59 -12.90 -11.63
N TYR A 659 -24.11 -11.77 -11.10
CA TYR A 659 -22.88 -11.63 -10.33
C TYR A 659 -23.15 -11.17 -8.90
N ARG A 660 -24.21 -11.66 -8.27
CA ARG A 660 -24.55 -11.29 -6.89
C ARG A 660 -23.58 -11.96 -5.90
N PRO A 661 -23.03 -11.21 -4.93
CA PRO A 661 -22.23 -11.81 -3.86
C PRO A 661 -23.04 -12.86 -3.10
N SER A 662 -22.39 -13.97 -2.73
CA SER A 662 -22.96 -15.01 -1.85
C SER A 662 -23.19 -14.52 -0.42
N ILE A 663 -22.59 -13.38 -0.06
CA ILE A 663 -22.69 -12.78 1.26
C ILE A 663 -24.02 -12.04 1.37
N GLU A 664 -24.85 -12.43 2.35
CA GLU A 664 -26.23 -11.99 2.50
C GLU A 664 -26.41 -10.46 2.48
N ASN A 665 -25.57 -9.74 3.22
CA ASN A 665 -25.60 -8.28 3.33
C ASN A 665 -25.09 -7.52 2.09
N LEU A 666 -24.49 -8.21 1.13
CA LEU A 666 -23.97 -7.64 -0.12
C LEU A 666 -24.68 -8.21 -1.35
N SER A 667 -25.57 -9.19 -1.16
CA SER A 667 -26.29 -9.91 -2.21
C SER A 667 -27.16 -9.02 -3.11
N LYS A 668 -27.51 -7.82 -2.63
CA LYS A 668 -28.35 -6.84 -3.31
C LYS A 668 -27.57 -5.68 -3.96
N ARG A 669 -26.24 -5.67 -3.86
CA ARG A 669 -25.40 -4.58 -4.37
C ARG A 669 -25.46 -4.49 -5.89
N ILE A 670 -25.66 -3.28 -6.41
CA ILE A 670 -25.81 -3.03 -7.86
C ILE A 670 -24.45 -3.04 -8.56
N PHE A 671 -23.44 -2.33 -8.04
CA PHE A 671 -22.15 -2.13 -8.71
C PHE A 671 -21.12 -3.21 -8.32
N VAL A 672 -21.29 -4.41 -8.88
CA VAL A 672 -20.43 -5.59 -8.65
C VAL A 672 -19.87 -6.16 -9.96
N PHE A 673 -18.76 -6.91 -9.90
CA PHE A 673 -18.14 -7.53 -11.07
C PHE A 673 -17.38 -8.82 -10.71
N PRO A 674 -17.25 -9.80 -11.63
CA PRO A 674 -16.47 -11.01 -11.41
C PRO A 674 -14.96 -10.76 -11.58
N LYS A 675 -14.13 -11.41 -10.77
CA LYS A 675 -12.67 -11.46 -10.91
C LYS A 675 -12.17 -12.89 -10.73
N VAL A 676 -11.40 -13.39 -11.68
CA VAL A 676 -10.75 -14.71 -11.58
C VAL A 676 -9.50 -14.58 -10.71
N ASN A 677 -9.34 -15.47 -9.72
CA ASN A 677 -8.15 -15.53 -8.87
C ASN A 677 -7.04 -16.37 -9.52
N SER A 678 -5.87 -16.44 -8.88
CA SER A 678 -4.71 -17.19 -9.38
C SER A 678 -4.89 -18.71 -9.42
N ILE A 679 -5.99 -19.23 -8.86
CA ILE A 679 -6.35 -20.66 -8.86
C ILE A 679 -7.57 -20.95 -9.75
N GLY A 680 -7.99 -19.97 -10.57
CA GLY A 680 -9.07 -20.16 -11.57
C GLY A 680 -10.49 -19.98 -11.04
N GLU A 681 -10.69 -19.69 -9.74
CA GLU A 681 -12.02 -19.46 -9.19
C GLU A 681 -12.50 -18.03 -9.47
N VAL A 682 -13.79 -17.91 -9.79
CA VAL A 682 -14.46 -16.63 -10.00
C VAL A 682 -14.93 -16.07 -8.65
N LYS A 683 -14.28 -14.99 -8.19
CA LYS A 683 -14.71 -14.23 -7.01
C LYS A 683 -15.45 -12.97 -7.43
N ILE A 684 -16.64 -12.75 -6.89
CA ILE A 684 -17.38 -11.50 -7.06
C ILE A 684 -16.75 -10.39 -6.21
N GLN A 685 -16.58 -9.21 -6.79
CA GLN A 685 -16.02 -8.03 -6.13
C GLN A 685 -16.94 -6.81 -6.27
N LEU A 686 -16.86 -5.91 -5.29
CA LEU A 686 -17.58 -4.63 -5.29
C LEU A 686 -16.74 -3.51 -5.91
N LEU A 687 -17.41 -2.63 -6.65
CA LEU A 687 -16.83 -1.41 -7.19
C LEU A 687 -16.77 -0.32 -6.11
N THR A 688 -15.76 -0.39 -5.24
CA THR A 688 -15.52 0.63 -4.20
C THR A 688 -15.07 1.96 -4.82
N ALA A 689 -15.19 3.07 -4.07
CA ALA A 689 -14.75 4.39 -4.54
C ALA A 689 -13.27 4.43 -4.99
N SER A 690 -12.39 3.70 -4.30
CA SER A 690 -10.96 3.58 -4.67
C SER A 690 -10.78 2.83 -5.99
N ARG A 691 -11.47 1.69 -6.16
CA ARG A 691 -11.44 0.91 -7.41
C ARG A 691 -12.08 1.69 -8.56
N PHE A 692 -13.19 2.37 -8.31
CA PHE A 692 -13.83 3.25 -9.27
C PHE A 692 -12.84 4.28 -9.80
N LYS A 693 -12.20 5.07 -8.92
CA LYS A 693 -11.23 6.11 -9.30
C LYS A 693 -10.12 5.56 -10.19
N THR A 694 -9.44 4.51 -9.73
CA THR A 694 -8.34 3.89 -10.51
C THR A 694 -8.80 3.28 -11.84
N THR A 695 -10.03 2.79 -11.90
CA THR A 695 -10.55 2.10 -13.09
C THR A 695 -11.10 3.09 -14.11
N ILE A 696 -11.81 4.14 -13.69
CA ILE A 696 -12.38 5.13 -14.60
C ILE A 696 -11.30 5.94 -15.30
N ASP A 697 -10.27 6.38 -14.57
CA ASP A 697 -9.16 7.15 -15.16
C ASP A 697 -8.43 6.31 -16.22
N ARG A 698 -8.14 5.04 -15.90
CA ARG A 698 -7.55 4.09 -16.85
C ARG A 698 -8.40 3.91 -18.12
N ILE A 699 -9.71 3.66 -17.97
CA ILE A 699 -10.60 3.45 -19.11
C ILE A 699 -10.66 4.70 -20.00
N LEU A 700 -10.81 5.88 -19.38
CA LEU A 700 -10.90 7.14 -20.12
C LEU A 700 -9.61 7.42 -20.89
N THR A 701 -8.44 7.22 -20.28
CA THR A 701 -7.14 7.35 -20.96
C THR A 701 -6.99 6.35 -22.10
N GLU A 702 -7.33 5.07 -21.90
CA GLU A 702 -7.29 4.04 -22.97
C GLU A 702 -8.22 4.36 -24.14
N LEU A 703 -9.33 5.05 -23.88
CA LEU A 703 -10.28 5.50 -24.91
C LEU A 703 -9.85 6.79 -25.62
N GLY A 704 -8.82 7.48 -25.12
CA GLY A 704 -8.24 8.71 -25.68
C GLY A 704 -8.70 10.02 -25.02
N CYS A 705 -9.19 9.99 -23.78
CA CYS A 705 -9.60 11.17 -23.01
C CYS A 705 -8.45 11.67 -22.13
N ASP A 706 -8.10 12.95 -22.25
CA ASP A 706 -7.04 13.58 -21.44
C ASP A 706 -7.56 14.16 -20.11
N ILE A 707 -8.89 14.14 -19.90
CA ILE A 707 -9.54 14.71 -18.72
C ILE A 707 -9.65 13.66 -17.60
N VAL A 708 -8.99 13.94 -16.47
CA VAL A 708 -9.06 13.12 -15.25
C VAL A 708 -10.46 13.20 -14.66
N PHE A 709 -11.08 12.08 -14.28
CA PHE A 709 -12.43 12.06 -13.69
C PHE A 709 -12.39 12.35 -12.19
N ASN A 710 -13.04 13.42 -11.75
CA ASN A 710 -13.05 13.84 -10.35
C ASN A 710 -14.47 14.13 -9.85
N SER A 711 -15.00 13.21 -9.04
CA SER A 711 -16.36 13.30 -8.46
C SER A 711 -16.56 14.55 -7.59
N GLN A 712 -15.53 15.06 -6.92
CA GLN A 712 -15.62 16.29 -6.14
C GLN A 712 -15.70 17.53 -7.04
N LYS A 713 -14.94 17.55 -8.14
CA LYS A 713 -14.97 18.61 -9.16
C LYS A 713 -16.35 18.66 -9.84
N ILE A 714 -16.93 17.49 -10.17
CA ILE A 714 -18.31 17.37 -10.70
C ILE A 714 -19.32 17.95 -9.72
N ARG A 715 -19.24 17.58 -8.43
CA ARG A 715 -20.15 18.06 -7.38
C ARG A 715 -20.07 19.58 -7.17
N LYS A 716 -18.86 20.15 -7.16
CA LYS A 716 -18.65 21.59 -6.96
C LYS A 716 -19.08 22.44 -8.16
N SER A 717 -19.03 21.89 -9.38
CA SER A 717 -19.33 22.64 -10.61
C SER A 717 -20.82 22.64 -11.00
N GLY A 718 -21.71 21.99 -10.24
CA GLY A 718 -23.16 22.02 -10.52
C GLY A 718 -23.54 21.50 -11.91
N LEU A 719 -22.78 20.53 -12.46
CA LEU A 719 -22.81 20.12 -13.87
C LEU A 719 -24.11 19.47 -14.36
N ASN A 720 -25.09 19.27 -13.49
CA ASN A 720 -26.39 18.68 -13.83
C ASN A 720 -27.08 19.48 -14.96
N TYR A 721 -26.97 20.81 -14.96
CA TYR A 721 -27.51 21.66 -16.02
C TYR A 721 -26.78 21.46 -17.37
N ILE A 722 -25.45 21.48 -17.36
CA ILE A 722 -24.60 21.29 -18.55
C ILE A 722 -24.84 19.90 -19.17
N TYR A 723 -24.86 18.87 -18.33
CA TYR A 723 -25.13 17.51 -18.79
C TYR A 723 -26.56 17.37 -19.32
N ARG A 724 -27.59 17.96 -18.69
CA ARG A 724 -28.98 17.92 -19.21
C ARG A 724 -29.09 18.58 -20.59
N LYS A 725 -28.34 19.66 -20.85
CA LYS A 725 -28.23 20.29 -22.17
C LYS A 725 -27.61 19.31 -23.18
N VAL A 726 -26.44 18.77 -22.86
CA VAL A 726 -25.72 17.78 -23.68
C VAL A 726 -26.53 16.50 -23.93
N ALA A 727 -27.25 15.98 -22.94
CA ALA A 727 -28.02 14.73 -23.00
C ALA A 727 -29.28 14.83 -23.87
N LYS A 728 -29.96 15.99 -23.85
CA LYS A 728 -31.10 16.25 -24.75
C LYS A 728 -30.66 16.18 -26.21
N GLU A 729 -29.47 16.68 -26.50
CA GLU A 729 -28.88 16.67 -27.83
C GLU A 729 -28.29 15.27 -28.16
N PHE A 730 -27.73 14.55 -27.18
CA PHE A 730 -27.19 13.18 -27.35
C PHE A 730 -28.22 12.13 -27.81
N LYS A 731 -29.50 12.26 -27.44
CA LYS A 731 -30.58 11.41 -27.97
C LYS A 731 -30.70 11.50 -29.50
N TRP A 732 -30.31 12.63 -30.09
CA TRP A 732 -30.27 12.83 -31.55
C TRP A 732 -28.96 12.28 -32.17
N TYR A 733 -27.93 12.06 -31.34
CA TYR A 733 -26.56 11.71 -31.75
C TYR A 733 -26.16 10.26 -31.44
N GLN A 734 -27.09 9.33 -31.21
CA GLN A 734 -26.81 7.89 -31.02
C GLN A 734 -25.98 7.24 -32.16
N LYS A 735 -25.77 7.92 -33.30
CA LYS A 735 -24.84 7.53 -34.37
C LYS A 735 -23.37 7.95 -34.15
N ALA A 736 -23.06 8.75 -33.13
CA ALA A 736 -21.76 9.41 -32.92
C ALA A 736 -20.59 8.48 -32.53
N GLY A 737 -20.85 7.24 -32.12
CA GLY A 737 -19.80 6.23 -31.89
C GLY A 737 -18.94 5.90 -33.12
N LYS A 738 -19.24 6.50 -34.28
CA LYS A 738 -18.55 6.32 -35.56
C LYS A 738 -17.62 7.50 -35.97
N HIS A 739 -17.52 8.56 -35.17
CA HIS A 739 -16.73 9.77 -35.50
C HIS A 739 -15.72 10.10 -34.39
N SER A 740 -14.59 10.73 -34.73
CA SER A 740 -13.58 11.19 -33.75
C SER A 740 -14.09 12.36 -32.91
N TYR A 741 -13.54 12.56 -31.70
CA TYR A 741 -13.94 13.65 -30.79
C TYR A 741 -13.84 15.03 -31.46
N GLU A 742 -12.82 15.27 -32.27
CA GLU A 742 -12.66 16.53 -33.01
C GLU A 742 -13.71 16.72 -34.11
N THR A 743 -14.12 15.63 -34.77
CA THR A 743 -15.23 15.62 -35.74
C THR A 743 -16.56 15.87 -35.04
N PHE A 744 -16.72 15.32 -33.83
CA PHE A 744 -17.88 15.55 -32.97
C PHE A 744 -17.99 17.02 -32.56
N LEU A 745 -16.90 17.64 -32.08
CA LEU A 745 -16.86 19.07 -31.76
C LEU A 745 -17.15 19.96 -32.98
N ARG A 746 -16.58 19.65 -34.15
CA ARG A 746 -16.72 20.49 -35.36
C ARG A 746 -18.12 20.43 -35.99
N HIS A 747 -18.77 19.27 -36.03
CA HIS A 747 -20.05 19.14 -36.74
C HIS A 747 -21.27 19.43 -35.85
N TYR A 748 -21.19 19.15 -34.56
CA TYR A 748 -22.37 19.16 -33.68
C TYR A 748 -22.35 20.32 -32.67
N LEU A 749 -21.18 20.89 -32.36
CA LEU A 749 -21.02 22.04 -31.47
C LEU A 749 -20.98 23.38 -32.22
N MET A 750 -20.58 23.41 -33.50
CA MET A 750 -20.63 24.63 -34.33
C MET A 750 -22.06 25.08 -34.66
N GLN A 751 -23.07 24.21 -34.60
CA GLN A 751 -24.47 24.62 -34.74
C GLN A 751 -24.97 25.42 -33.52
N ASP A 752 -24.32 25.30 -32.35
CA ASP A 752 -24.74 25.92 -31.08
C ASP A 752 -24.22 27.36 -30.91
N ASN A 753 -23.33 27.90 -31.75
CA ASN A 753 -23.04 29.35 -31.67
C ASN A 753 -24.28 30.21 -32.01
N LYS A 754 -25.19 29.68 -32.83
CA LYS A 754 -26.49 30.32 -33.09
C LYS A 754 -27.49 30.11 -31.95
N ASP A 755 -27.42 28.98 -31.25
CA ASP A 755 -28.32 28.64 -30.14
C ASP A 755 -27.85 29.16 -28.79
N VAL A 756 -26.56 29.35 -28.55
CA VAL A 756 -26.00 30.15 -27.44
C VAL A 756 -26.32 31.62 -27.67
N ALA A 757 -26.24 32.13 -28.91
CA ALA A 757 -26.74 33.47 -29.23
C ALA A 757 -28.27 33.58 -29.09
N MET A 758 -29.04 32.52 -29.38
CA MET A 758 -30.49 32.46 -29.15
C MET A 758 -30.89 32.13 -27.71
N THR A 759 -30.03 31.53 -26.90
CA THR A 759 -30.23 31.20 -25.48
C THR A 759 -29.78 32.37 -24.60
N ILE A 760 -28.74 33.09 -25.02
CA ILE A 760 -28.47 34.45 -24.56
C ILE A 760 -29.64 35.31 -25.01
N ASN A 761 -29.98 35.47 -26.29
CA ASN A 761 -31.19 36.23 -26.67
C ASN A 761 -32.48 35.74 -26.04
N ARG A 762 -32.67 34.46 -25.69
CA ARG A 762 -33.83 33.99 -24.90
C ARG A 762 -33.67 34.28 -23.42
N ALA A 763 -32.47 34.30 -22.85
CA ALA A 763 -32.20 34.69 -21.48
C ALA A 763 -32.25 36.21 -21.33
N THR A 764 -31.68 37.00 -22.24
CA THR A 764 -31.90 38.44 -22.38
C THR A 764 -33.32 38.77 -22.79
N LYS A 765 -34.04 37.93 -23.56
CA LYS A 765 -35.48 38.11 -23.81
C LYS A 765 -36.34 37.62 -22.65
N THR A 766 -35.93 36.65 -21.85
CA THR A 766 -36.65 36.19 -20.65
C THR A 766 -36.38 37.11 -19.48
N MET A 767 -35.17 37.70 -19.39
CA MET A 767 -34.81 38.79 -18.48
C MET A 767 -35.45 40.09 -18.96
N ALA A 768 -35.41 40.40 -20.26
CA ALA A 768 -36.21 41.49 -20.81
C ALA A 768 -37.69 41.22 -20.57
N ASP A 769 -38.26 40.03 -20.78
CA ASP A 769 -39.67 39.71 -20.48
C ASP A 769 -39.95 39.70 -18.96
N TYR A 770 -38.93 39.49 -18.11
CA TYR A 770 -38.98 39.70 -16.66
C TYR A 770 -39.08 41.20 -16.30
N PHE A 771 -38.44 42.06 -17.11
CA PHE A 771 -38.40 43.53 -17.01
C PHE A 771 -39.36 44.27 -17.97
N VAL A 772 -40.06 43.58 -18.88
CA VAL A 772 -41.09 44.05 -19.84
C VAL A 772 -42.46 43.74 -19.24
N ARG A 773 -42.56 43.92 -17.93
CA ARG A 773 -43.82 44.34 -17.33
C ARG A 773 -44.01 45.80 -17.75
N ASP A 774 -45.22 46.36 -17.67
CA ASP A 774 -45.37 47.82 -17.65
C ASP A 774 -44.69 48.33 -16.37
N VAL A 775 -43.37 48.41 -16.37
CA VAL A 775 -42.57 48.88 -15.25
C VAL A 775 -42.79 50.38 -15.19
N THR A 776 -43.24 50.85 -14.03
CA THR A 776 -43.39 52.28 -13.80
C THR A 776 -42.36 52.76 -12.80
N ASP A 777 -41.69 53.84 -13.15
CA ASP A 777 -40.82 54.59 -12.23
C ASP A 777 -41.65 55.37 -11.20
N LYS A 778 -42.99 55.34 -11.26
CA LYS A 778 -43.88 56.06 -10.34
C LYS A 778 -44.54 55.11 -9.35
N VAL A 779 -44.10 55.11 -8.09
CA VAL A 779 -44.86 54.50 -6.99
C VAL A 779 -45.93 55.48 -6.52
N ILE A 780 -47.18 55.03 -6.46
CA ILE A 780 -48.27 55.83 -5.90
C ILE A 780 -48.32 55.59 -4.38
N ILE A 781 -48.07 56.64 -3.61
CA ILE A 781 -48.05 56.63 -2.15
C ILE A 781 -49.39 57.13 -1.62
N LEU A 782 -50.00 56.37 -0.70
CA LEU A 782 -51.28 56.67 -0.09
C LEU A 782 -51.10 57.06 1.38
N GLN A 783 -51.85 58.04 1.86
CA GLN A 783 -51.88 58.40 3.29
C GLN A 783 -52.70 57.40 4.13
N THR A 784 -53.70 56.75 3.52
CA THR A 784 -54.55 55.72 4.15
C THR A 784 -54.76 54.55 3.20
N PRO A 785 -54.89 53.30 3.70
CA PRO A 785 -55.12 52.12 2.86
C PRO A 785 -56.46 52.23 2.08
N PRO A 786 -56.52 51.78 0.82
CA PRO A 786 -57.77 51.78 0.03
C PRO A 786 -58.76 50.70 0.53
N GLU A 787 -60.06 51.01 0.52
CA GLU A 787 -61.13 50.12 1.04
C GLU A 787 -61.25 48.78 0.28
N ASP A 788 -60.91 48.76 -1.01
CA ASP A 788 -60.93 47.58 -1.89
C ASP A 788 -59.52 46.97 -2.15
N GLY A 789 -58.53 47.41 -1.38
CA GLY A 789 -57.14 46.96 -1.53
C GLY A 789 -56.87 45.58 -0.93
N LYS A 790 -56.20 44.71 -1.70
CA LYS A 790 -55.61 43.47 -1.17
C LYS A 790 -54.28 43.77 -0.49
N LYS A 791 -54.08 43.29 0.74
CA LYS A 791 -52.77 43.36 1.42
C LYS A 791 -51.74 42.52 0.67
N VAL A 792 -50.65 43.15 0.27
CA VAL A 792 -49.46 42.50 -0.31
C VAL A 792 -48.29 42.74 0.65
N PRO A 793 -47.16 42.02 0.51
CA PRO A 793 -46.05 42.17 1.44
C PRO A 793 -45.67 43.64 1.72
N ASN A 794 -45.77 44.55 0.75
CA ASN A 794 -45.22 45.91 0.90
C ASN A 794 -46.26 47.02 0.99
N GLY A 795 -47.53 46.70 1.17
CA GLY A 795 -48.59 47.69 1.11
C GLY A 795 -49.90 47.09 0.66
N THR A 796 -50.58 47.81 -0.21
CA THR A 796 -51.88 47.40 -0.74
C THR A 796 -51.86 47.40 -2.26
N CYS A 797 -52.50 46.42 -2.86
CA CYS A 797 -52.66 46.30 -4.31
C CYS A 797 -54.14 46.38 -4.67
N ILE A 798 -54.46 47.10 -5.74
CA ILE A 798 -55.82 47.20 -6.28
C ILE A 798 -55.85 46.39 -7.57
N ASN A 799 -56.83 45.48 -7.70
CA ASN A 799 -56.95 44.64 -8.89
C ASN A 799 -57.15 45.53 -10.14
N SER A 800 -56.49 45.17 -11.25
CA SER A 800 -56.76 45.81 -12.54
C SER A 800 -58.23 45.59 -12.93
N LYS A 801 -58.91 46.64 -13.40
CA LYS A 801 -60.28 46.56 -13.94
C LYS A 801 -60.31 45.93 -15.34
N ASP A 802 -59.16 45.70 -15.96
CA ASP A 802 -59.03 45.12 -17.30
C ASP A 802 -58.91 43.59 -17.23
N LYS A 803 -59.98 42.89 -17.61
CA LYS A 803 -60.07 41.42 -17.59
C LYS A 803 -59.06 40.75 -18.53
N SER A 804 -58.60 41.44 -19.58
CA SER A 804 -57.65 40.86 -20.54
C SER A 804 -56.25 40.71 -19.95
N ALA A 805 -55.80 41.70 -19.17
CA ALA A 805 -54.52 41.67 -18.47
C ALA A 805 -54.50 40.61 -17.36
N VAL A 806 -55.61 40.40 -16.65
CA VAL A 806 -55.74 39.37 -15.60
C VAL A 806 -55.67 37.96 -16.17
N VAL A 807 -56.36 37.70 -17.29
CA VAL A 807 -56.35 36.38 -17.96
C VAL A 807 -54.97 36.07 -18.56
N ALA A 808 -54.31 37.06 -19.15
CA ALA A 808 -52.94 36.89 -19.65
C ALA A 808 -51.96 36.59 -18.51
N PHE A 809 -52.11 37.27 -17.37
CA PHE A 809 -51.30 37.05 -16.17
C PHE A 809 -51.50 35.65 -15.58
N GLU A 810 -52.75 35.20 -15.41
CA GLU A 810 -53.07 33.86 -14.89
C GLU A 810 -52.58 32.74 -15.82
N SER A 811 -52.70 32.95 -17.13
CA SER A 811 -52.19 32.03 -18.15
C SER A 811 -50.66 31.91 -18.12
N GLN A 812 -49.95 33.02 -17.99
CA GLN A 812 -48.48 33.05 -18.02
C GLN A 812 -47.84 32.59 -16.70
N ASN A 813 -48.53 32.77 -15.57
CA ASN A 813 -48.05 32.44 -14.23
C ASN A 813 -48.76 31.23 -13.61
N ARG A 814 -49.41 30.40 -14.43
CA ARG A 814 -50.23 29.25 -13.99
C ARG A 814 -49.50 28.30 -13.01
N LYS A 815 -48.20 28.04 -13.25
CA LYS A 815 -47.38 27.22 -12.35
C LYS A 815 -47.13 27.85 -10.96
N LEU A 816 -47.06 29.17 -10.87
CA LEU A 816 -46.93 29.91 -9.61
C LEU A 816 -48.26 30.00 -8.86
N LEU A 817 -49.38 29.94 -9.58
CA LEU A 817 -50.73 29.92 -9.01
C LEU A 817 -51.13 28.51 -8.54
N ASP A 818 -50.70 27.46 -9.26
CA ASP A 818 -50.94 26.04 -8.92
C ASP A 818 -50.18 25.56 -7.67
N GLN A 819 -49.16 26.31 -7.22
CA GLN A 819 -48.32 25.98 -6.06
C GLN A 819 -48.77 26.66 -4.75
N ARG A 820 -49.90 27.39 -4.76
CA ARG A 820 -50.37 28.12 -3.58
C ARG A 820 -51.25 27.27 -2.66
N ASP A 821 -51.05 27.46 -1.35
CA ASP A 821 -52.06 27.11 -0.36
C ASP A 821 -53.27 28.06 -0.48
N THR A 822 -54.48 27.59 -0.16
CA THR A 822 -55.73 28.37 -0.31
C THR A 822 -55.76 29.68 0.50
N ASN A 823 -54.81 29.86 1.44
CA ASN A 823 -54.68 31.04 2.30
C ASN A 823 -53.54 32.01 1.90
N GLU A 824 -52.74 31.74 0.85
CA GLU A 824 -51.69 32.66 0.41
C GLU A 824 -52.19 33.65 -0.66
N HIS A 825 -52.31 34.93 -0.29
CA HIS A 825 -52.87 35.99 -1.12
C HIS A 825 -51.85 36.87 -1.88
N ALA A 826 -50.55 36.52 -1.88
CA ALA A 826 -49.51 37.35 -2.52
C ALA A 826 -49.33 37.00 -4.01
N CYS A 827 -49.48 37.99 -4.91
CA CYS A 827 -49.40 37.77 -6.37
C CYS A 827 -47.98 37.71 -6.94
N ALA A 828 -46.98 38.19 -6.21
CA ALA A 828 -45.56 38.20 -6.56
C ALA A 828 -44.70 38.40 -5.30
N ASP A 829 -43.38 38.28 -5.42
CA ASP A 829 -42.44 38.54 -4.33
C ASP A 829 -42.25 40.05 -4.07
N PHE A 830 -41.51 40.38 -2.99
CA PHE A 830 -41.24 41.75 -2.57
C PHE A 830 -40.58 42.59 -3.68
N ASN A 831 -39.62 41.99 -4.40
CA ASN A 831 -38.84 42.64 -5.45
C ASN A 831 -39.64 42.82 -6.73
N ALA A 832 -40.68 42.05 -6.97
CA ALA A 832 -41.59 42.30 -8.08
C ALA A 832 -42.54 43.46 -7.78
N CYS A 833 -42.85 43.71 -6.50
CA CYS A 833 -43.84 44.72 -6.12
C CYS A 833 -43.36 46.17 -6.27
N LEU A 834 -42.09 46.53 -6.02
CA LEU A 834 -41.67 47.95 -6.06
C LEU A 834 -41.62 48.57 -7.47
N TRP A 835 -41.78 47.74 -8.51
CA TRP A 835 -41.80 48.11 -9.93
C TRP A 835 -43.17 47.86 -10.57
N CYS A 836 -44.14 47.41 -9.77
CA CYS A 836 -45.49 47.08 -10.24
C CYS A 836 -46.38 48.34 -10.33
N PRO A 837 -47.07 48.59 -11.45
CA PRO A 837 -47.93 49.77 -11.61
C PRO A 837 -49.20 49.73 -10.74
N PHE A 838 -49.55 48.56 -10.21
CA PHE A 838 -50.68 48.36 -9.29
C PHE A 838 -50.27 48.40 -7.81
N TYR A 839 -48.97 48.44 -7.52
CA TYR A 839 -48.47 48.53 -6.16
C TYR A 839 -48.71 49.93 -5.57
N ARG A 840 -49.21 49.98 -4.33
CA ARG A 840 -49.40 51.20 -3.55
C ARG A 840 -48.65 51.07 -2.24
N CYS A 841 -47.78 52.04 -1.96
CA CYS A 841 -47.08 52.13 -0.68
C CYS A 841 -47.89 53.01 0.27
N VAL A 842 -47.96 52.64 1.56
CA VAL A 842 -48.66 53.44 2.59
C VAL A 842 -47.63 54.27 3.35
N ALA A 843 -47.88 55.57 3.49
CA ALA A 843 -46.98 56.50 4.19
C ALA A 843 -47.10 56.40 5.72
N ASP A 844 -46.85 55.20 6.28
CA ASP A 844 -46.86 54.91 7.71
C ASP A 844 -45.51 54.36 8.22
N ALA A 845 -45.32 54.37 9.54
CA ALA A 845 -44.06 53.99 10.18
C ALA A 845 -43.70 52.50 9.96
N LEU A 846 -44.69 51.61 9.85
CA LEU A 846 -44.46 50.16 9.69
C LEU A 846 -43.93 49.82 8.30
N HIS A 847 -44.51 50.43 7.25
CA HIS A 847 -44.04 50.27 5.87
C HIS A 847 -42.66 50.89 5.68
N VAL A 848 -42.40 52.05 6.30
CA VAL A 848 -41.06 52.65 6.27
C VAL A 848 -40.05 51.77 7.01
N TRP A 849 -40.37 51.23 8.19
CA TRP A 849 -39.50 50.30 8.91
C TRP A 849 -39.17 49.06 8.07
N LYS A 850 -40.16 48.52 7.33
CA LYS A 850 -39.97 47.38 6.45
C LYS A 850 -39.06 47.68 5.25
N LEU A 851 -39.24 48.83 4.58
CA LEU A 851 -38.41 49.29 3.46
C LEU A 851 -36.97 49.58 3.91
N LEU A 852 -36.80 50.22 5.07
CA LEU A 852 -35.48 50.47 5.65
C LEU A 852 -34.77 49.16 6.03
N SER A 853 -35.48 48.23 6.68
CA SER A 853 -34.93 46.91 7.02
C SER A 853 -34.52 46.12 5.77
N TYR A 854 -35.27 46.25 4.68
CA TYR A 854 -34.93 45.61 3.41
C TYR A 854 -33.65 46.20 2.80
N ARG A 855 -33.55 47.53 2.72
CA ARG A 855 -32.36 48.21 2.19
C ARG A 855 -31.12 47.92 3.03
N ASP A 856 -31.24 48.06 4.35
CA ASP A 856 -30.07 48.07 5.24
C ASP A 856 -29.55 46.68 5.58
N PHE A 857 -30.35 45.63 5.37
CA PHE A 857 -29.97 44.25 5.69
C PHE A 857 -30.05 43.31 4.48
N VAL A 858 -31.18 43.27 3.77
CA VAL A 858 -31.35 42.32 2.64
C VAL A 858 -30.53 42.78 1.43
N VAL A 859 -30.67 44.04 1.02
CA VAL A 859 -29.90 44.59 -0.12
C VAL A 859 -28.42 44.69 0.23
N ALA A 860 -28.08 45.08 1.46
CA ALA A 860 -26.68 45.10 1.92
C ALA A 860 -26.02 43.71 1.93
N ASP A 861 -26.74 42.64 2.30
CA ASP A 861 -26.23 41.27 2.22
C ASP A 861 -26.08 40.79 0.77
N MET A 862 -27.00 41.19 -0.12
CA MET A 862 -26.88 40.96 -1.56
C MET A 862 -25.66 41.70 -2.15
N GLU A 863 -25.41 42.95 -1.75
CA GLU A 863 -24.21 43.72 -2.12
C GLU A 863 -22.94 43.02 -1.64
N ASN A 864 -22.89 42.60 -0.37
CA ASN A 864 -21.74 41.90 0.21
C ASN A 864 -21.48 40.55 -0.47
N SER A 865 -22.53 39.82 -0.85
CA SER A 865 -22.45 38.55 -1.58
C SER A 865 -22.02 38.74 -3.05
N ALA A 866 -22.30 39.89 -3.64
CA ALA A 866 -21.91 40.24 -5.01
C ALA A 866 -20.56 40.98 -5.09
N ALA A 867 -20.06 41.53 -3.99
CA ALA A 867 -18.78 42.25 -3.92
C ALA A 867 -17.54 41.33 -4.07
N THR A 868 -17.72 40.01 -4.13
CA THR A 868 -16.64 39.04 -4.37
C THR A 868 -16.23 38.86 -5.84
N PHE A 869 -16.77 39.65 -6.78
CA PHE A 869 -16.42 39.61 -8.20
C PHE A 869 -15.63 40.87 -8.61
N ASP A 870 -14.40 40.72 -9.10
CA ASP A 870 -13.45 41.82 -9.44
C ASP A 870 -13.81 42.65 -10.69
N SER A 871 -14.99 42.45 -11.29
CA SER A 871 -15.53 43.35 -12.31
C SER A 871 -16.96 43.74 -11.97
N VAL A 872 -17.35 44.99 -12.29
CA VAL A 872 -18.74 45.45 -12.20
C VAL A 872 -19.59 44.51 -13.04
N THR A 873 -20.27 43.57 -12.38
CA THR A 873 -21.19 42.65 -13.02
C THR A 873 -22.55 43.33 -13.16
N GLU A 874 -23.32 42.97 -14.18
CA GLU A 874 -24.71 43.38 -14.36
C GLU A 874 -25.56 43.12 -13.09
N GLN A 875 -25.14 42.18 -12.25
CA GLN A 875 -25.73 41.92 -10.93
C GLN A 875 -25.49 43.07 -9.92
N LEU A 876 -24.29 43.66 -9.87
CA LEU A 876 -24.00 44.83 -9.03
C LEU A 876 -24.77 46.07 -9.50
N GLU A 877 -24.90 46.27 -10.82
CA GLU A 877 -25.71 47.36 -11.37
C GLU A 877 -27.20 47.22 -11.03
N ASN A 878 -27.74 45.99 -11.09
CA ASN A 878 -29.12 45.71 -10.71
C ASN A 878 -29.38 45.86 -9.20
N ILE A 879 -28.42 45.48 -8.36
CA ILE A 879 -28.49 45.68 -6.90
C ILE A 879 -28.47 47.19 -6.57
N GLU A 880 -27.65 47.96 -7.27
CA GLU A 880 -27.59 49.41 -7.11
C GLU A 880 -28.90 50.09 -7.58
N GLN A 881 -29.50 49.65 -8.70
CA GLN A 881 -30.82 50.13 -9.14
C GLN A 881 -31.92 49.82 -8.12
N LEU A 882 -31.88 48.62 -7.52
CA LEU A 882 -32.79 48.18 -6.48
C LEU A 882 -32.70 49.06 -5.21
N LYS A 883 -31.48 49.34 -4.76
CA LYS A 883 -31.20 50.25 -3.64
C LYS A 883 -31.69 51.67 -3.90
N ASN A 884 -31.38 52.20 -5.10
CA ASN A 884 -31.82 53.53 -5.51
C ASN A 884 -33.34 53.63 -5.57
N ARG A 885 -34.02 52.58 -6.06
CA ARG A 885 -35.49 52.53 -6.07
C ARG A 885 -36.11 52.63 -4.68
N VAL A 886 -35.57 51.92 -3.69
CA VAL A 886 -36.06 52.00 -2.31
C VAL A 886 -35.81 53.39 -1.71
N ASN A 887 -34.66 54.00 -2.01
CA ASN A 887 -34.35 55.36 -1.56
C ASN A 887 -35.29 56.41 -2.16
N GLU A 888 -35.66 56.28 -3.43
CA GLU A 888 -36.67 57.14 -4.07
C GLU A 888 -38.02 57.04 -3.37
N ILE A 889 -38.51 55.83 -3.13
CA ILE A 889 -39.79 55.59 -2.44
C ILE A 889 -39.77 56.22 -1.04
N LEU A 890 -38.69 56.02 -0.27
CA LEU A 890 -38.54 56.62 1.06
C LEU A 890 -38.50 58.15 1.01
N THR A 891 -37.87 58.72 -0.02
CA THR A 891 -37.81 60.16 -0.25
C THR A 891 -39.19 60.72 -0.58
N ASP A 892 -39.97 60.02 -1.41
CA ASP A 892 -41.33 60.43 -1.76
C ASP A 892 -42.31 60.26 -0.60
N ILE A 893 -42.12 59.24 0.26
CA ILE A 893 -42.87 59.12 1.52
C ILE A 893 -42.54 60.31 2.43
N ALA A 894 -41.26 60.70 2.56
CA ALA A 894 -40.84 61.82 3.39
C ALA A 894 -41.48 63.15 2.96
N LYS A 895 -41.73 63.35 1.66
CA LYS A 895 -42.45 64.53 1.14
C LYS A 895 -43.92 64.58 1.56
N LEU A 896 -44.55 63.42 1.78
CA LEU A 896 -45.97 63.30 2.12
C LEU A 896 -46.24 63.15 3.62
N ASN A 897 -45.37 62.42 4.33
CA ASN A 897 -45.43 62.19 5.76
C ASN A 897 -44.01 62.01 6.34
N ALA A 898 -43.34 63.12 6.64
CA ALA A 898 -42.00 63.10 7.21
C ALA A 898 -41.94 62.37 8.57
N GLN A 899 -43.01 62.43 9.36
CA GLN A 899 -43.08 61.79 10.68
C GLN A 899 -43.03 60.26 10.56
N ALA A 900 -43.70 59.67 9.56
CA ALA A 900 -43.63 58.22 9.31
C ALA A 900 -42.20 57.74 9.04
N VAL A 901 -41.36 58.56 8.40
CA VAL A 901 -39.96 58.21 8.15
C VAL A 901 -39.11 58.32 9.41
N ILE A 902 -39.38 59.31 10.26
CA ILE A 902 -38.73 59.46 11.57
C ILE A 902 -39.08 58.26 12.46
N ASP A 903 -40.37 57.96 12.58
CA ASP A 903 -40.89 56.87 13.41
C ASP A 903 -40.41 55.50 12.89
N GLY A 904 -40.38 55.30 11.56
CA GLY A 904 -39.86 54.06 10.97
C GLY A 904 -38.36 53.86 11.16
N LYS A 905 -37.57 54.95 11.19
CA LYS A 905 -36.14 54.89 11.57
C LYS A 905 -35.96 54.57 13.05
N GLU A 906 -36.82 55.11 13.91
CA GLU A 906 -36.80 54.80 15.33
C GLU A 906 -37.18 53.33 15.57
N LEU A 907 -38.20 52.81 14.88
CA LEU A 907 -38.54 51.38 14.91
C LEU A 907 -37.38 50.50 14.45
N LEU A 908 -36.64 50.87 13.39
CA LEU A 908 -35.45 50.14 13.00
C LEU A 908 -34.37 50.14 14.09
N ARG A 909 -34.21 51.27 14.79
CA ARG A 909 -33.21 51.44 15.85
C ARG A 909 -33.58 50.68 17.12
N THR A 910 -34.86 50.64 17.50
CA THR A 910 -35.34 50.03 18.75
C THR A 910 -35.68 48.56 18.59
N GLU A 911 -36.33 48.17 17.49
CA GLU A 911 -36.84 46.81 17.24
C GLU A 911 -35.96 45.99 16.28
N GLY A 912 -34.98 46.62 15.62
CA GLY A 912 -34.06 45.96 14.69
C GLY A 912 -34.73 45.57 13.36
N ILE A 913 -34.29 44.47 12.74
CA ILE A 913 -34.79 44.00 11.45
C ILE A 913 -36.28 43.64 11.53
N HIS A 914 -37.11 44.23 10.66
CA HIS A 914 -38.54 43.96 10.60
C HIS A 914 -38.83 42.44 10.51
N PRO A 915 -39.71 41.87 11.37
CA PRO A 915 -39.91 40.41 11.51
C PRO A 915 -40.25 39.67 10.22
N HIS A 916 -40.90 40.36 9.26
CA HIS A 916 -41.15 39.82 7.93
C HIS A 916 -39.92 39.18 7.29
N TRP A 917 -38.74 39.79 7.44
CA TRP A 917 -37.51 39.33 6.78
C TRP A 917 -36.89 38.11 7.45
N LYS A 918 -37.03 38.00 8.78
CA LYS A 918 -36.59 36.83 9.54
C LYS A 918 -37.39 35.58 9.17
N ASN A 919 -38.67 35.75 8.81
CA ASN A 919 -39.57 34.65 8.47
C ASN A 919 -39.48 34.22 7.00
N THR A 920 -38.85 35.02 6.13
CA THR A 920 -38.70 34.71 4.69
C THR A 920 -37.45 33.89 4.35
N GLY A 921 -36.56 33.61 5.32
CA GLY A 921 -35.31 32.87 5.10
C GLY A 921 -34.28 33.60 4.22
N LEU A 922 -34.49 34.91 3.97
CA LEU A 922 -33.63 35.79 3.19
C LEU A 922 -32.53 36.47 4.05
N LEU A 923 -32.54 36.24 5.37
CA LEU A 923 -31.58 36.74 6.36
C LEU A 923 -31.30 35.68 7.43
#